data_AF-A0A542FT70-F1
#
_entry.id   AF-A0A542FT70-F1
#
_cell.length_a   1.000
_cell.length_b   1.000
_cell.length_c   1.000
_cell.angle_alpha   90.00
_cell.angle_beta   90.00
_cell.angle_gamma   90.00
#
_symmetry.space_group_name_H-M   'P 1'
#
loop_
_entity.id
_entity.type
_entity.pdbx_description
1 polymer ?
#
loop_
_entity_poly.entity_id
_entity_poly.type
_entity_poly.pdbx_seq_one_letter_code
_entity_poly.pdbx_strand_id
1 'polypeptide(L)'
;MMEQTPVTARPQSGGRRFRRRALAALTAGAVVGAMLLPAAQSAVAAEDWNPDSGYTSTDNGDGTYRVPLMNADVPDVSVERIPASENDEGRDLYYMISTTMHLSPGAPIMKSYDLVNWEIVNYVFNRADISDSFSLRNGQTSYGQGQWASSIRYHDGLWYVAFNTNNLGGSYLYTTDDIDDGTWDRIKLPGTYHDPSLFFDLDGTPYIFYGSGSTSAVRLSADFTTVLQTYNQIIRPADYPGAPVGGLFEGAQVTYIDGKYYIVIITWPSGQGRQVVLFRSDHLLGRYATEDGSNPYEAKGVLNSNGFAQGSLVPIEQEDGELNYWGMFFRDTFPIGRIPALIPATWGEDGWPVFGNNGSVPLNGSFAKPIQLSPEEELLERQKSIVVSDDFANDAPHRSYMDEIWEIPAGPDIDESLLGVELIENGGFENGTAGWIVNDTATLATTTDAATGTAAAQVTARQTTGSGPAQVVSGKVQHNVTYDITARVKYENPASPATKQFFVTARYGSSTFTNLASVTAQRGQWATITGSFTVPASQNLDTMRIFVETPWTASPQTAPDTHLMDFKVDDVSLKGRSIPAGPHPDEIAPTDSRLDIQWEWNHAPDNRYWSLTDRDGWLRLTNGTTVTGEFRHYKLANDDELTWLEETRNTLSQRTFGPSQSAETKLDISGMKNGDVAGLAAYNRNFSYVAVKRVNGVNTVGVVNRSLPFTAAIDQAAIETFIPGTTANLGTATEVHLKADLDFANPTGQLWTTFYYSLDGLTWNQLGNRVGPQALDGALSHFMGHRVGLFTYATQETGGHVDFDHYLLSKVRTAQNLPLDTSDLDAAIAHAQGLDASDYPAESWTAMQKELTKAVSARAGQFGSQNQVDAPERALSLELARLGVAKLDEPSLAVTMSTTTRCVAGKVVLAVQVKNEDEVPVSVEIETDFGKKTVAVAAGKASAHAFTTRAVSVPAGDVTATVSATVDGEPVTVNVESPYEPRSCS
;
A
#
# COMPACT_ATOMS: atom_id res chain seq x y z
N MET A 1 22.35 -50.85 -0.13
CA MET A 1 22.37 -52.29 -0.44
C MET A 1 21.44 -52.52 -1.63
N MET A 2 21.98 -53.13 -2.68
CA MET A 2 21.34 -53.73 -3.89
C MET A 2 20.56 -52.76 -4.81
N GLU A 3 21.06 -52.42 -6.02
CA GLU A 3 21.15 -53.21 -7.28
C GLU A 3 19.75 -53.45 -7.91
N GLN A 4 19.46 -53.33 -9.22
CA GLN A 4 20.26 -53.13 -10.44
C GLN A 4 19.32 -52.94 -11.67
N THR A 5 19.64 -51.99 -12.57
CA THR A 5 19.66 -52.07 -14.07
C THR A 5 18.37 -52.07 -14.97
N PRO A 6 18.51 -51.69 -16.28
CA PRO A 6 17.57 -50.89 -17.08
C PRO A 6 17.10 -51.60 -18.38
N VAL A 7 16.30 -50.90 -19.22
CA VAL A 7 16.15 -51.25 -20.65
C VAL A 7 16.04 -50.00 -21.54
N THR A 8 16.85 -50.00 -22.59
CA THR A 8 16.92 -49.08 -23.74
C THR A 8 16.10 -49.62 -24.93
N ALA A 9 15.54 -48.76 -25.79
CA ALA A 9 15.67 -48.79 -27.26
C ALA A 9 14.64 -47.89 -28.01
N ARG A 10 15.18 -47.06 -28.93
CA ARG A 10 14.55 -46.38 -30.09
C ARG A 10 14.27 -47.41 -31.23
N PRO A 11 13.56 -47.13 -32.38
CA PRO A 11 13.68 -45.92 -33.21
C PRO A 11 12.51 -45.44 -34.13
N GLN A 12 12.69 -44.20 -34.63
CA GLN A 12 12.40 -43.60 -35.95
C GLN A 12 11.02 -43.69 -36.65
N SER A 13 10.50 -42.50 -37.02
CA SER A 13 10.23 -41.99 -38.39
C SER A 13 9.20 -40.86 -38.26
N GLY A 14 9.09 -39.81 -39.07
CA GLY A 14 9.78 -39.29 -40.25
C GLY A 14 9.25 -37.85 -40.43
N GLY A 15 10.09 -36.94 -40.92
CA GLY A 15 9.79 -35.51 -40.90
C GLY A 15 8.87 -35.01 -42.03
N ARG A 16 8.58 -33.71 -41.99
CA ARG A 16 8.57 -32.82 -43.18
C ARG A 16 8.58 -31.35 -42.77
N ARG A 17 9.67 -30.67 -43.15
CA ARG A 17 9.82 -29.22 -43.23
C ARG A 17 9.16 -28.75 -44.52
N PHE A 18 8.39 -27.66 -44.49
CA PHE A 18 8.09 -26.87 -45.68
C PHE A 18 8.87 -25.56 -45.63
N ARG A 19 9.85 -25.44 -46.54
CA ARG A 19 10.52 -24.18 -46.90
C ARG A 19 9.89 -23.64 -48.18
N ARG A 20 9.73 -22.32 -48.17
CA ARG A 20 9.35 -21.43 -49.27
C ARG A 20 10.10 -21.75 -50.57
N ARG A 21 9.40 -21.71 -51.71
CA ARG A 21 9.99 -21.55 -53.03
C ARG A 21 9.51 -20.23 -53.64
N ALA A 22 10.49 -19.38 -53.94
CA ALA A 22 10.36 -18.24 -54.82
C ALA A 22 10.15 -18.72 -56.27
N LEU A 23 9.35 -17.98 -57.03
CA LEU A 23 9.40 -17.97 -58.48
C LEU A 23 9.63 -16.52 -58.93
N ALA A 24 10.75 -16.31 -59.62
CA ALA A 24 11.07 -15.09 -60.34
C ALA A 24 10.53 -15.20 -61.77
N ALA A 25 9.91 -14.14 -62.27
CA ALA A 25 9.66 -13.94 -63.69
C ALA A 25 10.14 -12.53 -64.08
N LEU A 26 11.16 -12.48 -64.92
CA LEU A 26 11.65 -11.29 -65.62
C LEU A 26 10.75 -11.05 -66.84
N THR A 27 10.24 -9.84 -67.00
CA THR A 27 10.00 -9.23 -68.32
C THR A 27 10.35 -7.75 -68.24
N ALA A 28 11.15 -7.30 -69.21
CA ALA A 28 11.60 -5.93 -69.39
C ALA A 28 10.70 -5.21 -70.40
N GLY A 29 10.49 -3.90 -70.23
CA GLY A 29 10.10 -3.03 -71.34
C GLY A 29 9.30 -1.78 -71.00
N ALA A 30 9.94 -0.64 -71.29
CA ALA A 30 9.39 0.66 -71.71
C ALA A 30 8.89 1.67 -70.64
N VAL A 31 9.69 2.73 -70.54
CA VAL A 31 9.42 4.04 -69.95
C VAL A 31 8.39 4.79 -70.79
N VAL A 32 7.31 5.27 -70.18
CA VAL A 32 6.56 6.46 -70.61
C VAL A 32 6.15 7.23 -69.35
N GLY A 33 6.62 8.47 -69.25
CA GLY A 33 6.28 9.38 -68.15
C GLY A 33 4.82 9.81 -68.21
N ALA A 34 4.14 9.69 -67.07
CA ALA A 34 2.91 10.41 -66.77
C ALA A 34 3.06 10.94 -65.34
N MET A 35 2.86 12.24 -65.17
CA MET A 35 2.84 12.92 -63.87
C MET A 35 1.77 12.27 -62.99
N LEU A 36 2.19 11.55 -61.95
CA LEU A 36 1.31 11.10 -60.88
C LEU A 36 1.17 12.25 -59.88
N LEU A 37 -0.03 12.83 -59.86
CA LEU A 37 -0.53 13.62 -58.73
C LEU A 37 -0.36 12.79 -57.43
N PRO A 38 -0.05 13.42 -56.28
CA PRO A 38 -0.05 12.70 -55.02
C PRO A 38 -1.46 12.12 -54.83
N ALA A 39 -1.53 10.80 -54.65
CA ALA A 39 -2.75 10.17 -54.19
C ALA A 39 -3.10 10.83 -52.85
N ALA A 40 -4.26 11.49 -52.81
CA ALA A 40 -4.85 11.91 -51.56
C ALA A 40 -4.87 10.69 -50.63
N GLN A 41 -4.15 10.77 -49.51
CA GLN A 41 -4.36 9.87 -48.40
C GLN A 41 -5.86 9.92 -48.10
N SER A 42 -6.53 8.78 -48.27
CA SER A 42 -7.86 8.58 -47.73
C SER A 42 -7.77 8.95 -46.25
N ALA A 43 -8.47 9.99 -45.83
CA ALA A 43 -8.68 10.25 -44.42
C ALA A 43 -9.31 8.98 -43.84
N VAL A 44 -8.53 8.23 -43.06
CA VAL A 44 -9.09 7.21 -42.17
C VAL A 44 -10.01 8.00 -41.26
N ALA A 45 -11.30 7.65 -41.22
CA ALA A 45 -12.21 8.25 -40.25
C ALA A 45 -11.55 8.07 -38.87
N ALA A 46 -11.38 9.15 -38.13
CA ALA A 46 -10.85 9.08 -36.77
C ALA A 46 -11.71 8.09 -35.98
N GLU A 47 -11.07 7.22 -35.20
CA GLU A 47 -11.81 6.35 -34.29
C GLU A 47 -12.57 7.20 -33.27
N ASP A 48 -13.79 6.79 -32.94
CA ASP A 48 -14.58 7.48 -31.92
C ASP A 48 -13.91 7.30 -30.55
N TRP A 49 -13.86 8.36 -29.74
CA TRP A 49 -13.28 8.30 -28.40
C TRP A 49 -14.06 7.32 -27.52
N ASN A 50 -13.39 6.23 -27.15
CA ASN A 50 -13.90 5.21 -26.24
C ASN A 50 -12.72 4.64 -25.45
N PRO A 51 -12.30 5.31 -24.37
CA PRO A 51 -11.07 4.98 -23.67
C PRO A 51 -11.18 3.65 -22.92
N ASP A 52 -10.07 2.92 -22.88
CA ASP A 52 -9.89 1.74 -22.04
C ASP A 52 -10.16 2.06 -20.56
N SER A 53 -10.53 1.05 -19.78
CA SER A 53 -10.62 1.20 -18.32
C SER A 53 -9.25 1.52 -17.69
N GLY A 54 -9.27 2.16 -16.52
CA GLY A 54 -8.11 2.53 -15.72
C GLY A 54 -7.16 1.35 -15.46
N TYR A 55 -5.96 1.64 -14.95
CA TYR A 55 -4.89 0.63 -14.82
C TYR A 55 -5.32 -0.60 -14.00
N THR A 56 -6.14 -0.37 -12.99
CA THR A 56 -6.50 -1.37 -11.98
C THR A 56 -7.93 -1.90 -12.12
N SER A 57 -8.78 -1.26 -12.92
CA SER A 57 -10.16 -1.70 -13.15
C SER A 57 -10.23 -2.96 -14.01
N THR A 58 -11.20 -3.83 -13.71
CA THR A 58 -11.55 -5.00 -14.51
C THR A 58 -12.94 -4.91 -15.13
N ASP A 59 -13.55 -3.73 -15.12
CA ASP A 59 -14.77 -3.41 -15.86
C ASP A 59 -14.51 -3.59 -17.37
N ASN A 60 -15.36 -4.36 -18.04
CA ASN A 60 -15.26 -4.63 -19.48
C ASN A 60 -15.98 -3.57 -20.35
N GLY A 61 -16.72 -2.63 -19.73
CA GLY A 61 -17.48 -1.60 -20.44
C GLY A 61 -18.73 -2.12 -21.16
N ASP A 62 -19.16 -3.35 -20.86
CA ASP A 62 -20.32 -4.02 -21.46
C ASP A 62 -21.37 -4.45 -20.41
N GLY A 63 -21.34 -3.81 -19.23
CA GLY A 63 -22.16 -4.17 -18.07
C GLY A 63 -21.63 -5.40 -17.30
N THR A 64 -20.43 -5.87 -17.60
CA THR A 64 -19.77 -6.98 -16.89
C THR A 64 -18.37 -6.61 -16.39
N TYR A 65 -17.88 -7.34 -15.38
CA TYR A 65 -16.54 -7.18 -14.82
C TYR A 65 -15.86 -8.54 -14.60
N ARG A 66 -14.52 -8.56 -14.58
CA ARG A 66 -13.76 -9.80 -14.31
C ARG A 66 -13.38 -9.95 -12.85
N VAL A 67 -13.31 -11.20 -12.38
CA VAL A 67 -12.76 -11.57 -11.06
C VAL A 67 -11.37 -12.20 -11.23
N PRO A 68 -10.33 -11.77 -10.50
CA PRO A 68 -10.31 -10.76 -9.42
C PRO A 68 -10.69 -9.35 -9.88
N LEU A 69 -11.30 -8.58 -8.97
CA LEU A 69 -11.88 -7.26 -9.21
C LEU A 69 -10.82 -6.19 -9.53
N MET A 70 -9.65 -6.35 -8.92
CA MET A 70 -8.56 -5.41 -9.07
C MET A 70 -7.26 -6.19 -9.07
N ASN A 71 -6.39 -5.95 -10.05
CA ASN A 71 -5.14 -6.71 -10.16
C ASN A 71 -3.95 -6.00 -9.50
N ALA A 72 -4.15 -5.53 -8.27
CA ALA A 72 -3.18 -4.80 -7.45
C ALA A 72 -3.37 -5.18 -5.97
N ASP A 73 -2.34 -5.00 -5.14
CA ASP A 73 -2.34 -5.38 -3.73
C ASP A 73 -3.31 -4.51 -2.89
N VAL A 74 -4.47 -5.09 -2.56
CA VAL A 74 -5.52 -4.50 -1.70
C VAL A 74 -6.05 -5.60 -0.76
N PRO A 75 -5.27 -5.96 0.28
CA PRO A 75 -5.62 -7.01 1.23
C PRO A 75 -6.58 -6.60 2.34
N ASP A 76 -7.04 -7.61 3.10
CA ASP A 76 -7.70 -7.46 4.40
C ASP A 76 -8.90 -6.51 4.36
N VAL A 77 -9.63 -6.57 3.25
CA VAL A 77 -10.70 -5.62 2.91
C VAL A 77 -11.85 -5.67 3.91
N SER A 78 -12.26 -4.51 4.38
CA SER A 78 -13.51 -4.30 5.12
C SER A 78 -14.33 -3.25 4.37
N VAL A 79 -15.59 -3.57 4.08
CA VAL A 79 -16.47 -2.74 3.25
C VAL A 79 -17.70 -2.34 4.04
N GLU A 80 -18.08 -1.08 3.91
CA GLU A 80 -19.29 -0.50 4.52
C GLU A 80 -20.10 0.25 3.47
N ARG A 81 -21.44 0.22 3.60
CA ARG A 81 -22.39 0.92 2.73
C ARG A 81 -22.98 2.10 3.49
N ILE A 82 -23.07 3.27 2.86
CA ILE A 82 -24.01 4.32 3.27
C ILE A 82 -25.20 4.31 2.30
N PRO A 83 -26.43 4.08 2.78
CA PRO A 83 -27.63 4.13 1.95
C PRO A 83 -27.85 5.52 1.35
N ALA A 84 -28.46 5.57 0.16
CA ALA A 84 -28.90 6.82 -0.50
C ALA A 84 -29.69 7.77 0.40
N SER A 85 -30.42 7.25 1.39
CA SER A 85 -31.22 8.04 2.33
C SER A 85 -30.42 8.74 3.43
N GLU A 86 -29.14 8.41 3.59
CA GLU A 86 -28.27 8.89 4.67
C GLU A 86 -27.11 9.76 4.19
N ASN A 87 -27.10 10.12 2.90
CA ASN A 87 -26.09 11.00 2.31
C ASN A 87 -26.71 11.96 1.29
N ASP A 88 -25.97 13.01 0.95
CA ASP A 88 -26.45 14.09 0.08
C ASP A 88 -26.26 13.79 -1.42
N GLU A 89 -25.63 12.67 -1.80
CA GLU A 89 -25.44 12.28 -3.20
C GLU A 89 -26.66 11.56 -3.80
N GLY A 90 -27.65 11.23 -2.97
CA GLY A 90 -28.91 10.60 -3.42
C GLY A 90 -28.73 9.19 -4.00
N ARG A 91 -27.61 8.54 -3.69
CA ARG A 91 -27.25 7.19 -4.15
C ARG A 91 -26.52 6.42 -3.06
N ASP A 92 -26.47 5.11 -3.19
CA ASP A 92 -25.66 4.28 -2.31
C ASP A 92 -24.17 4.57 -2.51
N LEU A 93 -23.47 4.71 -1.38
CA LEU A 93 -22.03 4.91 -1.33
C LEU A 93 -21.37 3.68 -0.71
N TYR A 94 -20.27 3.22 -1.31
CA TYR A 94 -19.50 2.10 -0.79
C TYR A 94 -18.09 2.52 -0.46
N TYR A 95 -17.67 2.20 0.76
CA TYR A 95 -16.33 2.48 1.25
C TYR A 95 -15.59 1.21 1.60
N MET A 96 -14.33 1.12 1.23
CA MET A 96 -13.46 -0.02 1.51
C MET A 96 -12.16 0.46 2.15
N ILE A 97 -11.79 -0.14 3.28
CA ILE A 97 -10.46 0.01 3.88
C ILE A 97 -9.58 -1.20 3.55
N SER A 98 -8.27 -0.97 3.41
CA SER A 98 -7.28 -2.03 3.19
C SER A 98 -6.04 -1.89 4.09
N THR A 99 -5.24 -2.96 4.20
CA THR A 99 -4.00 -3.00 5.00
C THR A 99 -2.78 -2.53 4.20
N THR A 100 -1.96 -1.66 4.80
CA THR A 100 -0.68 -1.19 4.22
C THR A 100 0.53 -1.28 5.15
N MET A 101 0.37 -1.87 6.35
CA MET A 101 1.48 -2.25 7.22
C MET A 101 2.38 -1.09 7.65
N HIS A 102 3.58 -1.03 7.06
CA HIS A 102 4.64 -0.07 7.38
C HIS A 102 4.62 1.16 6.46
N LEU A 103 3.69 1.23 5.51
CA LEU A 103 3.63 2.35 4.59
C LEU A 103 2.99 3.59 5.25
N SER A 104 3.34 4.76 4.72
CA SER A 104 2.89 6.08 5.19
C SER A 104 2.60 6.99 3.98
N PRO A 105 1.42 7.63 3.86
CA PRO A 105 0.22 7.41 4.67
C PRO A 105 -0.27 5.97 4.60
N GLY A 106 -1.16 5.57 5.51
CA GLY A 106 -1.59 4.17 5.62
C GLY A 106 -3.03 3.97 6.05
N ALA A 107 -3.50 2.73 5.90
CA ALA A 107 -4.93 2.40 5.93
C ALA A 107 -5.74 3.23 4.90
N PRO A 108 -5.53 2.98 3.58
CA PRO A 108 -6.24 3.69 2.52
C PRO A 108 -7.75 3.42 2.60
N ILE A 109 -8.52 4.49 2.42
CA ILE A 109 -9.96 4.46 2.23
C ILE A 109 -10.25 4.63 0.75
N MET A 110 -11.02 3.68 0.20
CA MET A 110 -11.45 3.68 -1.18
C MET A 110 -12.96 3.87 -1.28
N LYS A 111 -13.43 4.62 -2.27
CA LYS A 111 -14.84 4.87 -2.57
C LYS A 111 -15.23 4.21 -3.89
N SER A 112 -16.47 3.72 -3.97
CA SER A 112 -17.06 3.18 -5.19
C SER A 112 -18.56 3.43 -5.22
N TYR A 113 -19.08 3.62 -6.43
CA TYR A 113 -20.52 3.71 -6.71
C TYR A 113 -21.11 2.42 -7.28
N ASP A 114 -20.29 1.48 -7.75
CA ASP A 114 -20.73 0.26 -8.42
C ASP A 114 -20.08 -1.03 -7.87
N LEU A 115 -19.28 -0.90 -6.79
CA LEU A 115 -18.46 -1.94 -6.15
C LEU A 115 -17.38 -2.56 -7.06
N VAL A 116 -17.24 -2.09 -8.29
CA VAL A 116 -16.30 -2.62 -9.29
C VAL A 116 -15.12 -1.69 -9.48
N ASN A 117 -15.42 -0.42 -9.67
CA ASN A 117 -14.45 0.63 -9.91
C ASN A 117 -14.21 1.40 -8.61
N TRP A 118 -12.94 1.50 -8.20
CA TRP A 118 -12.55 2.07 -6.92
C TRP A 118 -11.46 3.11 -7.11
N GLU A 119 -11.55 4.19 -6.34
CA GLU A 119 -10.50 5.20 -6.17
C GLU A 119 -10.14 5.35 -4.69
N ILE A 120 -8.91 5.78 -4.40
CA ILE A 120 -8.52 6.16 -3.04
C ILE A 120 -9.03 7.58 -2.81
N VAL A 121 -9.76 7.81 -1.72
CA VAL A 121 -10.29 9.13 -1.35
C VAL A 121 -9.61 9.73 -0.14
N ASN A 122 -9.18 8.89 0.82
CA ASN A 122 -8.58 9.34 2.07
C ASN A 122 -7.61 8.28 2.64
N TYR A 123 -6.87 8.66 3.68
CA TYR A 123 -6.07 7.76 4.51
C TYR A 123 -6.42 7.98 5.98
N VAL A 124 -6.46 6.89 6.76
CA VAL A 124 -6.77 6.99 8.20
C VAL A 124 -5.66 7.68 8.97
N PHE A 125 -4.42 7.57 8.50
CA PHE A 125 -3.30 8.29 9.09
C PHE A 125 -2.25 8.73 8.07
N ASN A 126 -1.61 9.87 8.35
CA ASN A 126 -0.36 10.23 7.68
C ASN A 126 0.80 9.41 8.24
N ARG A 127 0.92 9.31 9.57
CA ARG A 127 1.92 8.48 10.25
C ARG A 127 1.23 7.63 11.31
N ALA A 128 1.49 6.33 11.38
CA ALA A 128 0.95 5.50 12.45
C ALA A 128 1.61 5.81 13.81
N ASP A 129 2.88 6.23 13.80
CA ASP A 129 3.71 6.53 14.97
C ASP A 129 4.96 7.36 14.59
N ILE A 130 5.59 8.04 15.55
CA ILE A 130 6.85 8.80 15.36
C ILE A 130 8.10 8.08 15.91
N SER A 131 7.93 6.85 16.39
CA SER A 131 9.02 6.01 16.90
C SER A 131 10.05 5.68 15.82
N ASP A 132 11.21 5.24 16.30
CA ASP A 132 12.32 4.79 15.47
C ASP A 132 11.90 3.68 14.49
N SER A 133 11.08 2.73 14.97
CA SER A 133 10.64 1.59 14.16
C SER A 133 9.73 1.98 12.98
N PHE A 134 8.82 2.93 13.15
CA PHE A 134 7.94 3.35 12.05
C PHE A 134 8.59 4.41 11.15
N SER A 135 9.61 5.11 11.66
CA SER A 135 10.38 6.12 10.91
C SER A 135 11.63 5.54 10.20
N LEU A 136 11.89 4.24 10.34
CA LEU A 136 13.11 3.58 9.84
C LEU A 136 14.38 4.30 10.32
N ARG A 137 14.47 4.53 11.63
CA ARG A 137 15.55 5.29 12.29
C ARG A 137 16.26 4.37 13.29
N ASN A 138 17.54 4.66 13.56
CA ASN A 138 18.31 4.03 14.64
C ASN A 138 18.35 2.48 14.59
N GLY A 139 18.40 1.89 13.39
CA GLY A 139 18.47 0.43 13.23
C GLY A 139 17.13 -0.29 13.37
N GLN A 140 16.02 0.42 13.60
CA GLN A 140 14.71 -0.16 13.82
C GLN A 140 13.82 -0.04 12.57
N THR A 141 12.85 -0.95 12.47
CA THR A 141 11.94 -1.02 11.32
C THR A 141 10.59 -1.63 11.73
N SER A 142 9.56 -1.34 10.93
CA SER A 142 8.22 -1.92 10.98
C SER A 142 7.92 -2.83 9.79
N TYR A 143 8.90 -3.27 9.00
CA TYR A 143 8.65 -4.17 7.86
C TYR A 143 7.75 -5.36 8.22
N GLY A 144 6.64 -5.50 7.50
CA GLY A 144 5.62 -6.53 7.74
C GLY A 144 4.92 -6.44 9.11
N GLN A 145 5.05 -5.31 9.79
CA GLN A 145 4.39 -4.92 11.05
C GLN A 145 3.48 -3.70 10.79
N GLY A 146 3.39 -2.74 11.73
CA GLY A 146 2.50 -1.58 11.59
C GLY A 146 1.03 -1.99 11.56
N GLN A 147 0.19 -1.27 10.79
CA GLN A 147 -1.26 -1.50 10.71
C GLN A 147 -1.59 -2.82 10.00
N TRP A 148 -2.34 -3.70 10.66
CA TRP A 148 -2.84 -4.97 10.12
C TRP A 148 -4.36 -4.91 9.88
N ALA A 149 -5.00 -6.05 9.64
CA ALA A 149 -6.41 -6.14 9.25
C ALA A 149 -7.31 -5.19 10.04
N SER A 150 -8.16 -4.48 9.32
CA SER A 150 -8.97 -3.40 9.84
C SER A 150 -10.46 -3.71 9.74
N SER A 151 -11.24 -2.99 10.54
CA SER A 151 -12.69 -2.94 10.46
C SER A 151 -13.11 -1.50 10.30
N ILE A 152 -13.91 -1.22 9.27
CA ILE A 152 -14.58 0.05 9.06
C ILE A 152 -16.07 -0.11 9.37
N ARG A 153 -16.68 0.87 10.06
CA ARG A 153 -18.12 0.93 10.35
C ARG A 153 -18.61 2.36 10.28
N TYR A 154 -19.86 2.55 9.87
CA TYR A 154 -20.59 3.80 10.01
C TYR A 154 -21.69 3.62 11.05
N HIS A 155 -21.77 4.53 12.03
CA HIS A 155 -22.76 4.47 13.09
C HIS A 155 -23.03 5.87 13.65
N ASP A 156 -24.31 6.24 13.75
CA ASP A 156 -24.77 7.51 14.34
C ASP A 156 -24.05 8.75 13.78
N GLY A 157 -23.86 8.81 12.46
CA GLY A 157 -23.25 9.96 11.79
C GLY A 157 -21.71 9.97 11.80
N LEU A 158 -21.06 8.95 12.34
CA LEU A 158 -19.61 8.86 12.44
C LEU A 158 -19.07 7.58 11.79
N TRP A 159 -17.91 7.73 11.19
CA TRP A 159 -17.07 6.64 10.71
C TRP A 159 -16.13 6.17 11.81
N TYR A 160 -15.96 4.86 11.90
CA TYR A 160 -15.09 4.20 12.86
C TYR A 160 -14.17 3.23 12.14
N VAL A 161 -12.87 3.36 12.37
CA VAL A 161 -11.86 2.42 11.89
C VAL A 161 -11.10 1.83 13.06
N ALA A 162 -11.17 0.51 13.24
CA ALA A 162 -10.41 -0.21 14.26
C ALA A 162 -9.36 -1.13 13.62
N PHE A 163 -8.12 -1.08 14.13
CA PHE A 163 -7.07 -2.01 13.73
C PHE A 163 -6.03 -2.26 14.84
N ASN A 164 -5.29 -3.36 14.69
CA ASN A 164 -4.12 -3.64 15.52
C ASN A 164 -2.82 -3.20 14.84
N THR A 165 -1.86 -2.75 15.66
CA THR A 165 -0.47 -2.63 15.26
C THR A 165 0.39 -3.69 15.95
N ASN A 166 1.20 -4.40 15.18
CA ASN A 166 1.98 -5.53 15.75
C ASN A 166 3.19 -5.09 16.58
N ASN A 167 3.74 -3.89 16.34
CA ASN A 167 4.92 -3.37 17.03
C ASN A 167 4.79 -1.91 17.52
N LEU A 168 3.64 -1.25 17.29
CA LEU A 168 3.42 0.17 17.64
C LEU A 168 2.47 0.34 18.83
N GLY A 169 2.48 -0.60 19.78
CA GLY A 169 1.83 -0.42 21.07
C GLY A 169 0.36 -0.86 21.19
N GLY A 170 -0.15 -1.64 20.22
CA GLY A 170 -1.44 -2.34 20.32
C GLY A 170 -2.49 -1.86 19.33
N SER A 171 -3.76 -1.90 19.73
CA SER A 171 -4.90 -1.54 18.88
C SER A 171 -5.33 -0.09 19.05
N TYR A 172 -5.86 0.46 17.97
CA TYR A 172 -6.34 1.84 17.89
C TYR A 172 -7.72 1.86 17.22
N LEU A 173 -8.51 2.85 17.61
CA LEU A 173 -9.77 3.24 16.99
C LEU A 173 -9.60 4.65 16.45
N TYR A 174 -10.02 4.89 15.22
CA TYR A 174 -10.02 6.19 14.57
C TYR A 174 -11.45 6.58 14.25
N THR A 175 -11.81 7.84 14.45
CA THR A 175 -13.16 8.35 14.13
C THR A 175 -13.13 9.62 13.30
N THR A 176 -14.07 9.74 12.36
CA THR A 176 -14.27 10.98 11.58
C THR A 176 -15.75 11.11 11.19
N ASP A 177 -16.22 12.34 10.96
CA ASP A 177 -17.53 12.62 10.36
C ASP A 177 -17.45 12.80 8.83
N ASP A 178 -16.26 13.00 8.29
CA ASP A 178 -16.00 13.11 6.85
C ASP A 178 -14.95 12.07 6.42
N ILE A 179 -15.42 10.99 5.80
CA ILE A 179 -14.56 9.92 5.32
C ILE A 179 -13.78 10.28 4.05
N ASP A 180 -14.26 11.24 3.27
CA ASP A 180 -13.68 11.59 1.97
C ASP A 180 -12.47 12.51 2.12
N ASP A 181 -12.47 13.41 3.12
CA ASP A 181 -11.35 14.33 3.34
C ASP A 181 -11.13 14.76 4.81
N GLY A 182 -11.90 14.21 5.77
CA GLY A 182 -11.83 14.60 7.18
C GLY A 182 -10.58 14.13 7.91
N THR A 183 -10.26 14.83 9.01
CA THR A 183 -9.26 14.38 9.98
C THR A 183 -9.79 13.22 10.82
N TRP A 184 -8.89 12.37 11.31
CA TRP A 184 -9.25 11.26 12.17
C TRP A 184 -8.84 11.50 13.63
N ASP A 185 -9.79 11.42 14.54
CA ASP A 185 -9.53 11.38 15.97
C ASP A 185 -9.06 10.00 16.38
N ARG A 186 -7.87 9.91 16.98
CA ARG A 186 -7.23 8.65 17.37
C ARG A 186 -7.45 8.33 18.84
N ILE A 187 -7.97 7.14 19.11
CA ILE A 187 -8.17 6.57 20.44
C ILE A 187 -7.32 5.32 20.58
N LYS A 188 -6.44 5.28 21.59
CA LYS A 188 -5.75 4.04 21.98
C LYS A 188 -6.73 3.13 22.71
N LEU A 189 -6.94 1.93 22.18
CA LEU A 189 -7.83 0.96 22.80
C LEU A 189 -7.16 0.31 24.02
N PRO A 190 -7.96 -0.11 25.04
CA PRO A 190 -7.44 -0.65 26.31
C PRO A 190 -6.81 -2.05 26.21
N GLY A 191 -6.69 -2.60 25.00
CA GLY A 191 -6.12 -3.93 24.76
C GLY A 191 -5.54 -4.08 23.36
N THR A 192 -4.96 -5.25 23.11
CA THR A 192 -4.47 -5.68 21.79
C THR A 192 -5.48 -6.66 21.22
N TYR A 193 -6.09 -6.29 20.11
CA TYR A 193 -7.16 -7.01 19.44
C TYR A 193 -6.70 -7.39 18.03
N HIS A 194 -6.07 -8.56 17.89
CA HIS A 194 -5.63 -9.09 16.59
C HIS A 194 -6.84 -9.29 15.65
N ASP A 195 -6.77 -8.76 14.44
CA ASP A 195 -7.86 -8.75 13.44
C ASP A 195 -9.22 -8.30 14.03
N PRO A 196 -9.33 -7.05 14.50
CA PRO A 196 -10.54 -6.58 15.15
C PRO A 196 -11.68 -6.38 14.14
N SER A 197 -12.89 -6.77 14.56
CA SER A 197 -14.16 -6.41 13.95
C SER A 197 -14.95 -5.57 14.94
N LEU A 198 -15.07 -4.26 14.66
CA LEU A 198 -15.96 -3.40 15.41
C LEU A 198 -17.40 -3.70 14.99
N PHE A 199 -18.28 -3.84 15.97
CA PHE A 199 -19.70 -4.08 15.75
C PHE A 199 -20.51 -3.36 16.82
N PHE A 200 -21.44 -2.52 16.38
CA PHE A 200 -22.46 -1.92 17.23
C PHE A 200 -23.67 -2.87 17.22
N ASP A 201 -24.05 -3.38 18.39
CA ASP A 201 -25.23 -4.24 18.49
C ASP A 201 -26.52 -3.43 18.26
N LEU A 202 -27.66 -4.10 18.18
CA LEU A 202 -28.97 -3.50 17.87
C LEU A 202 -29.39 -2.38 18.83
N ASP A 203 -28.82 -2.33 20.03
CA ASP A 203 -29.04 -1.29 21.04
C ASP A 203 -27.95 -0.19 21.04
N GLY A 204 -27.03 -0.21 20.08
CA GLY A 204 -25.89 0.70 19.96
C GLY A 204 -24.68 0.30 20.81
N THR A 205 -24.73 -0.83 21.54
CA THR A 205 -23.60 -1.24 22.39
C THR A 205 -22.37 -1.62 21.54
N PRO A 206 -21.18 -1.04 21.79
CA PRO A 206 -19.98 -1.34 21.02
C PRO A 206 -19.27 -2.62 21.51
N TYR A 207 -19.00 -3.51 20.56
CA TYR A 207 -18.19 -4.71 20.72
C TYR A 207 -17.02 -4.73 19.74
N ILE A 208 -15.89 -5.29 20.18
CA ILE A 208 -14.81 -5.70 19.27
C ILE A 208 -14.70 -7.21 19.31
N PHE A 209 -14.90 -7.87 18.17
CA PHE A 209 -14.60 -9.28 17.96
C PHE A 209 -13.18 -9.41 17.41
N TYR A 210 -12.39 -10.36 17.91
CA TYR A 210 -10.97 -10.43 17.56
C TYR A 210 -10.38 -11.82 17.84
N GLY A 211 -9.21 -12.07 17.26
CA GLY A 211 -8.36 -13.21 17.58
C GLY A 211 -7.91 -14.01 16.36
N SER A 212 -6.88 -14.82 16.57
CA SER A 212 -6.39 -15.83 15.63
C SER A 212 -6.34 -17.18 16.34
N GLY A 213 -6.84 -18.23 15.66
CA GLY A 213 -7.03 -19.56 16.24
C GLY A 213 -8.28 -19.70 17.12
N SER A 214 -9.01 -18.62 17.39
CA SER A 214 -10.37 -18.58 17.98
C SER A 214 -10.88 -17.14 17.94
N THR A 215 -12.19 -16.94 17.96
CA THR A 215 -12.80 -15.60 18.02
C THR A 215 -13.28 -15.31 19.43
N SER A 216 -12.77 -14.23 20.03
CA SER A 216 -13.22 -13.65 21.30
C SER A 216 -13.91 -12.32 21.05
N ALA A 217 -14.55 -11.75 22.07
CA ALA A 217 -15.03 -10.37 22.01
C ALA A 217 -14.82 -9.62 23.32
N VAL A 218 -14.78 -8.30 23.23
CA VAL A 218 -14.90 -7.39 24.38
C VAL A 218 -16.10 -6.47 24.17
N ARG A 219 -16.80 -6.14 25.26
CA ARG A 219 -17.73 -5.00 25.32
C ARG A 219 -16.97 -3.79 25.83
N LEU A 220 -17.08 -2.67 25.13
CA LEU A 220 -16.42 -1.42 25.51
C LEU A 220 -17.39 -0.45 26.19
N SER A 221 -16.85 0.55 26.89
CA SER A 221 -17.59 1.77 27.24
C SER A 221 -17.96 2.55 25.98
N ALA A 222 -18.96 3.42 26.07
CA ALA A 222 -19.40 4.25 24.95
C ALA A 222 -18.31 5.21 24.42
N ASP A 223 -17.32 5.55 25.25
CA ASP A 223 -16.13 6.34 24.86
C ASP A 223 -14.96 5.46 24.39
N PHE A 224 -15.15 4.14 24.28
CA PHE A 224 -14.17 3.15 23.82
C PHE A 224 -12.90 3.00 24.66
N THR A 225 -12.77 3.70 25.79
CA THR A 225 -11.54 3.72 26.60
C THR A 225 -11.44 2.59 27.62
N THR A 226 -12.55 1.91 27.93
CA THR A 226 -12.62 0.90 29.00
C THR A 226 -13.23 -0.41 28.50
N VAL A 227 -12.60 -1.54 28.83
CA VAL A 227 -13.23 -2.87 28.68
C VAL A 227 -14.22 -3.08 29.82
N LEU A 228 -15.52 -3.11 29.51
CA LEU A 228 -16.57 -3.39 30.48
C LEU A 228 -16.76 -4.89 30.72
N GLN A 229 -16.52 -5.72 29.70
CA GLN A 229 -16.63 -7.17 29.80
C GLN A 229 -15.81 -7.88 28.72
N THR A 230 -15.25 -9.03 29.04
CA THR A 230 -14.51 -9.89 28.11
C THR A 230 -15.21 -11.24 27.95
N TYR A 231 -15.29 -11.70 26.70
CA TYR A 231 -15.91 -12.94 26.28
C TYR A 231 -14.90 -13.76 25.48
N ASN A 232 -14.22 -14.70 26.14
CA ASN A 232 -13.14 -15.46 25.53
C ASN A 232 -13.69 -16.62 24.69
N GLN A 233 -13.15 -16.79 23.50
CA GLN A 233 -13.42 -17.94 22.62
C GLN A 233 -14.92 -18.17 22.39
N ILE A 234 -15.66 -17.11 22.04
CA ILE A 234 -17.06 -17.20 21.60
C ILE A 234 -17.18 -18.27 20.53
N ILE A 235 -16.31 -18.23 19.51
CA ILE A 235 -16.17 -19.27 18.49
C ILE A 235 -14.79 -19.93 18.61
N ARG A 236 -14.78 -21.26 18.64
CA ARG A 236 -13.59 -22.11 18.65
C ARG A 236 -13.45 -22.83 17.31
N PRO A 237 -12.22 -23.21 16.92
CA PRO A 237 -11.98 -24.08 15.77
C PRO A 237 -12.82 -25.36 15.78
N ALA A 238 -13.08 -25.92 16.96
CA ALA A 238 -13.89 -27.13 17.15
C ALA A 238 -15.39 -26.93 16.90
N ASP A 239 -15.88 -25.69 16.87
CA ASP A 239 -17.28 -25.39 16.52
C ASP A 239 -17.51 -25.46 15.00
N TYR A 240 -16.44 -25.56 14.19
CA TYR A 240 -16.52 -25.76 12.74
C TYR A 240 -16.34 -27.25 12.38
N PRO A 241 -17.38 -27.92 11.83
CA PRO A 241 -17.30 -29.35 11.50
C PRO A 241 -16.31 -29.68 10.38
N GLY A 242 -15.91 -28.69 9.57
CA GLY A 242 -14.95 -28.86 8.47
C GLY A 242 -13.49 -29.02 8.90
N ALA A 243 -13.21 -29.06 10.21
CA ALA A 243 -11.89 -29.25 10.82
C ALA A 243 -10.82 -28.26 10.31
N PRO A 244 -10.71 -27.06 10.91
CA PRO A 244 -9.63 -26.13 10.56
C PRO A 244 -8.27 -26.74 10.95
N VAL A 245 -7.24 -26.52 10.14
CA VAL A 245 -5.88 -27.05 10.39
C VAL A 245 -4.88 -25.90 10.43
N GLY A 246 -3.87 -25.96 11.29
CA GLY A 246 -2.69 -25.10 11.17
C GLY A 246 -2.79 -23.68 11.75
N GLY A 247 -3.82 -23.36 12.54
CA GLY A 247 -3.89 -22.11 13.32
C GLY A 247 -4.54 -20.92 12.61
N LEU A 248 -4.67 -20.91 11.29
CA LEU A 248 -5.39 -19.86 10.57
C LEU A 248 -6.90 -19.99 10.80
N PHE A 249 -7.42 -19.14 11.67
CA PHE A 249 -8.83 -18.99 12.03
C PHE A 249 -8.99 -17.58 12.59
N GLU A 250 -9.12 -16.60 11.71
CA GLU A 250 -8.95 -15.16 12.01
C GLU A 250 -9.75 -14.28 11.03
N GLY A 251 -9.44 -12.98 10.98
CA GLY A 251 -10.07 -12.04 10.03
C GLY A 251 -11.59 -11.93 10.19
N ALA A 252 -12.08 -11.90 11.44
CA ALA A 252 -13.50 -11.85 11.73
C ALA A 252 -14.14 -10.59 11.12
N GLN A 253 -15.30 -10.73 10.49
CA GLN A 253 -16.17 -9.60 10.12
C GLN A 253 -17.61 -9.93 10.54
N VAL A 254 -18.12 -9.18 11.52
CA VAL A 254 -19.47 -9.38 12.07
C VAL A 254 -20.47 -8.48 11.34
N THR A 255 -21.62 -9.05 10.98
CA THR A 255 -22.76 -8.34 10.38
C THR A 255 -24.08 -8.91 10.91
N TYR A 256 -25.15 -8.13 10.85
CA TYR A 256 -26.50 -8.56 11.21
C TYR A 256 -27.40 -8.53 9.97
N ILE A 257 -28.02 -9.66 9.66
CA ILE A 257 -28.83 -9.88 8.46
C ILE A 257 -30.10 -10.63 8.87
N ASP A 258 -31.27 -10.05 8.60
CA ASP A 258 -32.59 -10.67 8.74
C ASP A 258 -32.81 -11.47 10.05
N GLY A 259 -32.54 -10.83 11.18
CA GLY A 259 -32.77 -11.47 12.49
C GLY A 259 -31.57 -12.24 13.04
N LYS A 260 -30.49 -12.39 12.28
CA LYS A 260 -29.35 -13.25 12.62
C LYS A 260 -28.03 -12.49 12.57
N TYR A 261 -27.12 -12.84 13.48
CA TYR A 261 -25.73 -12.42 13.44
C TYR A 261 -24.92 -13.38 12.58
N TYR A 262 -24.18 -12.84 11.61
CA TYR A 262 -23.23 -13.57 10.77
C TYR A 262 -21.81 -13.13 11.09
N ILE A 263 -20.88 -14.09 11.13
CA ILE A 263 -19.45 -13.83 11.28
C ILE A 263 -18.70 -14.51 10.14
N VAL A 264 -18.08 -13.70 9.29
CA VAL A 264 -17.12 -14.16 8.27
C VAL A 264 -15.81 -14.49 8.96
N ILE A 265 -15.28 -15.68 8.71
CA ILE A 265 -13.97 -16.12 9.20
C ILE A 265 -13.21 -16.75 8.04
N ILE A 266 -11.92 -16.44 7.94
CA ILE A 266 -11.02 -17.18 7.07
C ILE A 266 -10.44 -18.39 7.81
N THR A 267 -10.33 -19.52 7.10
CA THR A 267 -9.49 -20.63 7.55
C THR A 267 -8.71 -21.27 6.40
N TRP A 268 -7.70 -22.08 6.74
CA TRP A 268 -6.85 -22.76 5.79
C TRP A 268 -6.64 -24.25 6.15
N PRO A 269 -7.52 -25.15 5.71
CA PRO A 269 -7.35 -26.58 5.94
C PRO A 269 -6.11 -27.13 5.23
N SER A 270 -5.44 -28.10 5.85
CA SER A 270 -4.23 -28.71 5.29
C SER A 270 -4.52 -29.42 3.97
N GLY A 271 -3.66 -29.18 2.98
CA GLY A 271 -3.80 -29.70 1.62
C GLY A 271 -4.85 -28.99 0.76
N GLN A 272 -5.47 -27.92 1.27
CA GLN A 272 -6.43 -27.08 0.55
C GLN A 272 -5.93 -25.63 0.45
N GLY A 273 -6.71 -24.76 -0.20
CA GLY A 273 -6.48 -23.31 -0.21
C GLY A 273 -7.15 -22.62 0.99
N ARG A 274 -6.92 -21.31 1.11
CA ARG A 274 -7.70 -20.42 1.99
C ARG A 274 -9.18 -20.48 1.58
N GLN A 275 -10.09 -20.49 2.56
CA GLN A 275 -11.54 -20.59 2.34
C GLN A 275 -12.32 -19.67 3.28
N VAL A 276 -13.55 -19.33 2.90
CA VAL A 276 -14.52 -18.60 3.72
C VAL A 276 -15.39 -19.56 4.51
N VAL A 277 -15.45 -19.34 5.81
CA VAL A 277 -16.42 -19.96 6.72
C VAL A 277 -17.36 -18.86 7.23
N LEU A 278 -18.65 -19.14 7.22
CA LEU A 278 -19.66 -18.30 7.87
C LEU A 278 -20.18 -18.99 9.11
N PHE A 279 -20.25 -18.25 10.19
CA PHE A 279 -20.98 -18.61 11.40
C PHE A 279 -22.26 -17.78 11.47
N ARG A 280 -23.37 -18.39 11.90
CA ARG A 280 -24.67 -17.70 12.05
C ARG A 280 -25.35 -18.06 13.37
N SER A 281 -25.93 -17.08 14.07
CA SER A 281 -26.74 -17.32 15.27
C SER A 281 -27.82 -16.25 15.49
N ASP A 282 -28.85 -16.57 16.28
CA ASP A 282 -29.78 -15.60 16.88
C ASP A 282 -29.13 -14.78 18.01
N HIS A 283 -27.98 -15.24 18.53
CA HIS A 283 -27.36 -14.66 19.71
C HIS A 283 -25.91 -14.23 19.42
N LEU A 284 -25.65 -12.92 19.49
CA LEU A 284 -24.35 -12.30 19.21
C LEU A 284 -23.18 -12.96 19.97
N LEU A 285 -23.34 -13.17 21.28
CA LEU A 285 -22.28 -13.63 22.18
C LEU A 285 -22.12 -15.16 22.24
N GLY A 286 -22.79 -15.89 21.33
CA GLY A 286 -22.62 -17.33 21.16
C GLY A 286 -22.79 -18.11 22.46
N ARG A 287 -21.76 -18.87 22.84
CA ARG A 287 -21.77 -19.72 24.05
C ARG A 287 -22.03 -19.00 25.38
N TYR A 288 -21.96 -17.68 25.41
CA TYR A 288 -22.31 -16.88 26.59
C TYR A 288 -23.81 -16.54 26.68
N ALA A 289 -24.58 -16.85 25.64
CA ALA A 289 -26.04 -16.73 25.63
C ALA A 289 -26.76 -18.00 26.14
N THR A 290 -26.02 -19.10 26.38
CA THR A 290 -26.56 -20.38 26.84
C THR A 290 -26.09 -20.69 28.26
N GLU A 291 -26.96 -21.29 29.09
CA GLU A 291 -26.61 -21.63 30.48
C GLU A 291 -25.60 -22.78 30.59
N ASP A 292 -25.60 -23.70 29.62
CA ASP A 292 -24.74 -24.89 29.59
C ASP A 292 -23.41 -24.66 28.85
N GLY A 293 -23.20 -23.47 28.28
CA GLY A 293 -21.99 -23.10 27.53
C GLY A 293 -21.89 -23.75 26.15
N SER A 294 -22.98 -24.35 25.64
CA SER A 294 -23.09 -24.81 24.25
C SER A 294 -23.07 -23.61 23.30
N ASN A 295 -22.42 -23.74 22.14
CA ASN A 295 -22.36 -22.64 21.18
C ASN A 295 -23.57 -22.70 20.22
N PRO A 296 -24.48 -21.71 20.21
CA PRO A 296 -25.64 -21.67 19.31
C PRO A 296 -25.30 -21.21 17.89
N TYR A 297 -24.02 -20.92 17.60
CA TYR A 297 -23.60 -20.63 16.24
C TYR A 297 -23.62 -21.89 15.37
N GLU A 298 -24.37 -21.85 14.27
CA GLU A 298 -24.25 -22.77 13.15
C GLU A 298 -23.05 -22.35 12.28
N ALA A 299 -22.34 -23.31 11.67
CA ALA A 299 -21.14 -23.03 10.89
C ALA A 299 -21.15 -23.75 9.54
N LYS A 300 -20.83 -23.04 8.45
CA LYS A 300 -20.77 -23.58 7.08
C LYS A 300 -19.55 -23.05 6.34
N GLY A 301 -18.82 -23.93 5.65
CA GLY A 301 -17.85 -23.51 4.64
C GLY A 301 -18.61 -23.08 3.39
N VAL A 302 -18.50 -21.81 3.02
CA VAL A 302 -19.36 -21.21 1.97
C VAL A 302 -18.61 -20.87 0.69
N LEU A 303 -17.28 -20.78 0.75
CA LEU A 303 -16.44 -20.59 -0.43
C LEU A 303 -15.08 -21.26 -0.27
N ASN A 304 -14.78 -22.23 -1.12
CA ASN A 304 -13.48 -22.87 -1.25
C ASN A 304 -13.12 -23.00 -2.74
N SER A 305 -12.85 -21.86 -3.36
CA SER A 305 -12.58 -21.75 -4.79
C SER A 305 -11.44 -20.78 -5.03
N ASN A 306 -10.36 -21.25 -5.67
CA ASN A 306 -9.19 -20.46 -6.05
C ASN A 306 -8.54 -19.61 -4.93
N GLY A 307 -8.74 -19.99 -3.67
CA GLY A 307 -8.14 -19.33 -2.51
C GLY A 307 -8.74 -17.96 -2.17
N PHE A 308 -9.91 -17.62 -2.72
CA PHE A 308 -10.65 -16.42 -2.30
C PHE A 308 -11.19 -16.62 -0.89
N ALA A 309 -10.76 -15.76 0.04
CA ALA A 309 -11.13 -15.80 1.44
C ALA A 309 -10.87 -14.46 2.12
N GLN A 310 -11.37 -14.32 3.36
CA GLN A 310 -11.24 -13.13 4.23
C GLN A 310 -11.82 -11.86 3.61
N GLY A 311 -12.65 -11.15 4.37
CA GLY A 311 -13.30 -9.92 3.92
C GLY A 311 -14.73 -9.86 4.40
N SER A 312 -15.60 -9.17 3.67
CA SER A 312 -16.91 -8.74 4.17
C SER A 312 -18.07 -9.29 3.33
N LEU A 313 -19.24 -9.42 3.96
CA LEU A 313 -20.51 -9.46 3.24
C LEU A 313 -20.95 -8.02 2.97
N VAL A 314 -21.33 -7.72 1.74
CA VAL A 314 -21.65 -6.35 1.30
C VAL A 314 -23.11 -6.30 0.84
N PRO A 315 -23.97 -5.49 1.49
CA PRO A 315 -25.37 -5.33 1.09
C PRO A 315 -25.49 -4.47 -0.18
N ILE A 316 -26.42 -4.84 -1.06
CA ILE A 316 -26.82 -4.08 -2.23
C ILE A 316 -28.35 -4.07 -2.27
N GLU A 317 -28.93 -2.88 -2.22
CA GLU A 317 -30.37 -2.70 -2.34
C GLU A 317 -30.82 -2.99 -3.78
N GLN A 318 -31.87 -3.81 -3.90
CA GLN A 318 -32.48 -4.17 -5.17
C GLN A 318 -33.63 -3.20 -5.51
N GLU A 319 -34.15 -3.27 -6.74
CA GLU A 319 -35.26 -2.42 -7.20
C GLU A 319 -36.54 -2.53 -6.34
N ASP A 320 -36.73 -3.66 -5.65
CA ASP A 320 -37.86 -3.90 -4.75
C ASP A 320 -37.63 -3.41 -3.30
N GLY A 321 -36.44 -2.85 -3.02
CA GLY A 321 -36.02 -2.39 -1.69
C GLY A 321 -35.46 -3.49 -0.79
N GLU A 322 -35.35 -4.74 -1.24
CA GLU A 322 -34.70 -5.81 -0.48
C GLU A 322 -33.16 -5.71 -0.56
N LEU A 323 -32.47 -6.12 0.50
CA LEU A 323 -31.00 -6.18 0.51
C LEU A 323 -30.53 -7.58 0.11
N ASN A 324 -29.79 -7.65 -1.00
CA ASN A 324 -29.02 -8.84 -1.37
C ASN A 324 -27.54 -8.65 -0.97
N TYR A 325 -26.85 -9.73 -0.67
CA TYR A 325 -25.47 -9.66 -0.15
C TYR A 325 -24.46 -10.35 -1.06
N TRP A 326 -23.38 -9.63 -1.39
CA TRP A 326 -22.21 -10.13 -2.13
C TRP A 326 -21.07 -10.42 -1.15
N GLY A 327 -20.08 -11.19 -1.60
CA GLY A 327 -18.84 -11.41 -0.87
C GLY A 327 -17.73 -10.55 -1.45
N MET A 328 -17.19 -9.61 -0.67
CA MET A 328 -15.95 -8.91 -1.00
C MET A 328 -14.80 -9.63 -0.27
N PHE A 329 -14.05 -10.45 -1.00
CA PHE A 329 -12.94 -11.25 -0.46
C PHE A 329 -11.65 -10.98 -1.21
N PHE A 330 -10.52 -11.55 -0.79
CA PHE A 330 -9.28 -11.47 -1.57
C PHE A 330 -8.61 -12.83 -1.75
N ARG A 331 -7.64 -12.91 -2.67
CA ARG A 331 -6.80 -14.10 -2.86
C ARG A 331 -5.32 -13.75 -2.96
N ASP A 332 -4.48 -14.69 -2.56
CA ASP A 332 -3.03 -14.55 -2.67
C ASP A 332 -2.60 -14.77 -4.13
N THR A 333 -2.01 -13.74 -4.75
CA THR A 333 -1.52 -13.72 -6.14
C THR A 333 -0.13 -13.11 -6.21
N PHE A 334 0.72 -13.44 -5.24
CA PHE A 334 2.11 -13.00 -5.22
C PHE A 334 2.84 -13.42 -6.51
N PRO A 335 3.74 -12.57 -7.04
CA PRO A 335 4.29 -11.36 -6.41
C PRO A 335 3.49 -10.06 -6.59
N ILE A 336 2.33 -10.05 -7.28
CA ILE A 336 1.46 -8.87 -7.38
C ILE A 336 0.98 -8.45 -5.98
N GLY A 337 0.55 -9.43 -5.19
CA GLY A 337 0.03 -9.22 -3.84
C GLY A 337 -1.25 -10.01 -3.60
N ARG A 338 -2.07 -9.50 -2.69
CA ARG A 338 -3.36 -10.03 -2.26
C ARG A 338 -4.45 -9.16 -2.88
N ILE A 339 -5.22 -9.76 -3.78
CA ILE A 339 -6.07 -9.01 -4.72
C ILE A 339 -7.56 -9.26 -4.45
N PRO A 340 -8.41 -8.21 -4.41
CA PRO A 340 -9.81 -8.32 -4.03
C PRO A 340 -10.67 -8.90 -5.16
N ALA A 341 -11.84 -9.40 -4.77
CA ALA A 341 -12.86 -9.98 -5.63
C ALA A 341 -14.24 -9.71 -5.04
N LEU A 342 -15.08 -9.06 -5.84
CA LEU A 342 -16.52 -9.00 -5.61
C LEU A 342 -17.15 -10.26 -6.20
N ILE A 343 -17.76 -11.08 -5.35
CA ILE A 343 -18.30 -12.39 -5.72
C ILE A 343 -19.80 -12.40 -5.43
N PRO A 344 -20.67 -12.60 -6.45
CA PRO A 344 -22.11 -12.67 -6.24
C PRO A 344 -22.48 -13.85 -5.35
N ALA A 345 -23.56 -13.71 -4.59
CA ALA A 345 -24.14 -14.80 -3.81
C ALA A 345 -25.61 -14.98 -4.14
N THR A 346 -26.05 -16.23 -4.16
CA THR A 346 -27.47 -16.58 -4.15
C THR A 346 -27.86 -17.00 -2.75
N TRP A 347 -28.93 -16.40 -2.21
CA TRP A 347 -29.46 -16.68 -0.89
C TRP A 347 -30.72 -17.54 -1.01
N GLY A 348 -30.75 -18.67 -0.29
CA GLY A 348 -31.93 -19.53 -0.20
C GLY A 348 -32.80 -19.18 1.01
N GLU A 349 -34.00 -19.76 1.07
CA GLU A 349 -34.89 -19.67 2.25
C GLU A 349 -34.25 -20.21 3.54
N ASP A 350 -33.18 -21.01 3.43
CA ASP A 350 -32.41 -21.50 4.56
C ASP A 350 -31.48 -20.44 5.18
N GLY A 351 -31.41 -19.23 4.58
CA GLY A 351 -30.61 -18.09 5.03
C GLY A 351 -29.10 -18.30 4.89
N TRP A 352 -28.64 -19.16 3.99
CA TRP A 352 -27.21 -19.34 3.70
C TRP A 352 -26.86 -18.89 2.27
N PRO A 353 -25.74 -18.15 2.09
CA PRO A 353 -25.29 -17.79 0.76
C PRO A 353 -24.61 -18.97 0.05
N VAL A 354 -24.74 -18.99 -1.27
CA VAL A 354 -23.92 -19.78 -2.19
C VAL A 354 -23.19 -18.81 -3.12
N PHE A 355 -21.87 -18.73 -3.00
CA PHE A 355 -21.06 -17.77 -3.76
C PHE A 355 -20.69 -18.25 -5.16
N GLY A 356 -20.59 -17.29 -6.10
CA GLY A 356 -20.19 -17.52 -7.48
C GLY A 356 -21.17 -18.41 -8.25
N ASN A 357 -20.65 -19.17 -9.21
CA ASN A 357 -21.43 -20.11 -9.99
C ASN A 357 -21.58 -21.42 -9.22
N ASN A 358 -22.48 -21.42 -8.23
CA ASN A 358 -22.77 -22.56 -7.36
C ASN A 358 -21.53 -23.07 -6.59
N GLY A 359 -20.82 -22.16 -5.90
CA GLY A 359 -19.60 -22.43 -5.13
C GLY A 359 -18.31 -22.37 -5.94
N SER A 360 -18.38 -22.09 -7.25
CA SER A 360 -17.23 -22.00 -8.14
C SER A 360 -16.99 -20.57 -8.63
N VAL A 361 -15.76 -20.08 -8.49
CA VAL A 361 -15.35 -18.73 -8.91
C VAL A 361 -14.13 -18.86 -9.84
N PRO A 362 -14.32 -18.86 -11.18
CA PRO A 362 -13.21 -19.02 -12.10
C PRO A 362 -12.29 -17.80 -12.13
N LEU A 363 -10.98 -18.03 -12.28
CA LEU A 363 -10.02 -16.96 -12.48
C LEU A 363 -10.22 -16.31 -13.84
N ASN A 364 -10.26 -14.98 -13.88
CA ASN A 364 -10.65 -14.17 -15.04
C ASN A 364 -12.08 -14.48 -15.53
N GLY A 365 -12.92 -15.05 -14.68
CA GLY A 365 -14.35 -15.19 -14.94
C GLY A 365 -15.04 -13.83 -14.99
N SER A 366 -16.07 -13.71 -15.82
CA SER A 366 -16.89 -12.50 -15.91
C SER A 366 -18.20 -12.66 -15.13
N PHE A 367 -18.63 -11.61 -14.45
CA PHE A 367 -19.93 -11.49 -13.78
C PHE A 367 -20.61 -10.18 -14.22
N ALA A 368 -21.94 -10.15 -14.18
CA ALA A 368 -22.68 -8.91 -14.40
C ALA A 368 -22.39 -7.92 -13.25
N LYS A 369 -22.25 -6.63 -13.58
CA LYS A 369 -22.17 -5.58 -12.56
C LYS A 369 -23.44 -5.61 -11.70
N PRO A 370 -23.33 -5.52 -10.36
CA PRO A 370 -24.50 -5.56 -9.49
C PRO A 370 -25.28 -4.23 -9.51
N ILE A 371 -24.64 -3.14 -9.94
CA ILE A 371 -25.19 -1.80 -9.99
C ILE A 371 -24.92 -1.27 -11.40
N GLN A 372 -25.96 -0.76 -12.05
CA GLN A 372 -25.89 -0.10 -13.35
C GLN A 372 -25.92 1.41 -13.14
N LEU A 373 -25.02 2.13 -13.81
CA LEU A 373 -24.97 3.59 -13.77
C LEU A 373 -25.46 4.17 -15.10
N SER A 374 -25.65 5.49 -15.17
CA SER A 374 -25.80 6.14 -16.48
C SER A 374 -24.55 5.91 -17.34
N PRO A 375 -24.65 5.94 -18.68
CA PRO A 375 -23.50 5.76 -19.55
C PRO A 375 -22.31 6.70 -19.24
N GLU A 376 -22.61 7.95 -18.89
CA GLU A 376 -21.61 8.96 -18.51
C GLU A 376 -20.92 8.63 -17.20
N GLU A 377 -21.68 8.19 -16.18
CA GLU A 377 -21.13 7.72 -14.90
C GLU A 377 -20.33 6.42 -15.07
N GLU A 378 -20.82 5.45 -15.86
CA GLU A 378 -20.06 4.21 -16.13
C GLU A 378 -18.72 4.51 -16.79
N LEU A 379 -18.70 5.47 -17.71
CA LEU A 379 -17.48 5.93 -18.35
C LEU A 379 -16.54 6.59 -17.35
N LEU A 380 -17.03 7.45 -16.44
CA LEU A 380 -16.20 8.06 -15.41
C LEU A 380 -15.64 7.02 -14.44
N GLU A 381 -16.50 6.17 -13.87
CA GLU A 381 -16.10 5.18 -12.88
C GLU A 381 -15.03 4.25 -13.43
N ARG A 382 -15.16 3.75 -14.67
CA ARG A 382 -14.16 2.86 -15.25
C ARG A 382 -12.81 3.52 -15.51
N GLN A 383 -12.71 4.85 -15.55
CA GLN A 383 -11.42 5.55 -15.65
C GLN A 383 -10.65 5.60 -14.32
N LYS A 384 -11.33 5.42 -13.19
CA LYS A 384 -10.70 5.48 -11.86
C LYS A 384 -9.64 4.40 -11.69
N SER A 385 -8.61 4.74 -10.92
CA SER A 385 -7.53 3.81 -10.62
C SER A 385 -6.83 4.16 -9.30
N ILE A 386 -6.30 3.12 -8.65
CA ILE A 386 -5.51 3.27 -7.41
C ILE A 386 -4.01 3.42 -7.66
N VAL A 387 -3.63 3.60 -8.93
CA VAL A 387 -2.28 3.93 -9.40
C VAL A 387 -2.40 4.99 -10.50
N VAL A 388 -1.43 5.87 -10.60
CA VAL A 388 -1.48 7.02 -11.51
C VAL A 388 -0.09 7.36 -12.06
N SER A 389 -0.06 7.97 -13.25
CA SER A 389 1.14 8.66 -13.73
C SER A 389 1.17 10.05 -13.11
N ASP A 390 2.36 10.58 -12.83
CA ASP A 390 2.54 11.83 -12.11
C ASP A 390 3.64 12.67 -12.79
N ASP A 391 3.41 13.96 -12.99
CA ASP A 391 4.39 14.93 -13.52
C ASP A 391 5.07 15.74 -12.40
N PHE A 392 4.80 15.40 -11.14
CA PHE A 392 5.31 16.02 -9.93
C PHE A 392 5.11 17.53 -9.87
N ALA A 393 4.07 18.04 -10.56
CA ALA A 393 3.53 19.35 -10.25
C ALA A 393 2.99 19.35 -8.81
N ASN A 394 3.21 20.44 -8.08
CA ASN A 394 2.68 20.58 -6.72
C ASN A 394 1.22 21.07 -6.75
N ASP A 395 0.35 20.33 -7.43
CA ASP A 395 -1.05 20.72 -7.72
C ASP A 395 -2.11 19.75 -7.17
N ALA A 396 -1.69 18.65 -6.53
CA ALA A 396 -2.59 17.81 -5.75
C ALA A 396 -3.24 18.63 -4.60
N PRO A 397 -4.52 18.39 -4.30
CA PRO A 397 -5.19 19.11 -3.21
C PRO A 397 -4.55 18.76 -1.86
N HIS A 398 -4.61 19.71 -0.93
CA HIS A 398 -4.32 19.41 0.46
C HIS A 398 -5.35 18.43 1.03
N ARG A 399 -4.92 17.54 1.92
CA ARG A 399 -5.74 16.50 2.54
C ARG A 399 -5.63 16.57 4.05
N SER A 400 -6.75 16.54 4.75
CA SER A 400 -6.76 16.82 6.19
C SER A 400 -6.03 15.77 7.03
N TYR A 401 -5.93 14.51 6.58
CA TYR A 401 -5.11 13.50 7.27
C TYR A 401 -3.63 13.90 7.41
N MET A 402 -3.14 14.83 6.57
CA MET A 402 -1.76 15.32 6.62
C MET A 402 -1.48 16.23 7.84
N ASP A 403 -2.53 16.76 8.48
CA ASP A 403 -2.44 17.75 9.57
C ASP A 403 -2.26 17.13 10.96
N GLU A 404 -1.98 15.83 11.05
CA GLU A 404 -1.69 15.16 12.31
C GLU A 404 -0.59 15.85 13.11
N ILE A 405 -0.90 16.22 14.35
CA ILE A 405 0.04 16.83 15.29
C ILE A 405 0.59 15.76 16.22
N TRP A 406 1.91 15.68 16.28
CA TRP A 406 2.63 14.74 17.14
C TRP A 406 3.41 15.48 18.23
N GLU A 407 3.25 15.04 19.48
CA GLU A 407 4.08 15.51 20.59
C GLU A 407 5.34 14.64 20.68
N ILE A 408 6.51 15.25 20.55
CA ILE A 408 7.79 14.56 20.72
C ILE A 408 8.09 14.43 22.22
N PRO A 409 8.23 13.20 22.76
CA PRO A 409 8.59 13.01 24.16
C PRO A 409 9.95 13.63 24.46
N ALA A 410 10.10 14.22 25.66
CA ALA A 410 11.41 14.67 26.12
C ALA A 410 12.41 13.50 26.13
N GLY A 411 13.60 13.74 25.59
CA GLY A 411 14.70 12.78 25.65
C GLY A 411 15.09 12.46 27.09
N PRO A 412 15.79 11.33 27.32
CA PRO A 412 16.26 10.98 28.64
C PRO A 412 17.26 12.03 29.17
N ASP A 413 17.16 12.38 30.45
CA ASP A 413 18.07 13.31 31.13
C ASP A 413 19.45 12.66 31.36
N ILE A 414 20.33 12.80 30.37
CA ILE A 414 21.63 12.13 30.31
C ILE A 414 22.72 13.15 29.94
N ASP A 415 23.82 13.13 30.70
CA ASP A 415 25.02 13.90 30.40
C ASP A 415 25.77 13.26 29.22
N GLU A 416 25.52 13.78 28.03
CA GLU A 416 26.15 13.31 26.79
C GLU A 416 27.68 13.49 26.79
N SER A 417 28.24 14.36 27.64
CA SER A 417 29.70 14.57 27.72
C SER A 417 30.45 13.35 28.27
N LEU A 418 29.73 12.42 28.90
CA LEU A 418 30.25 11.15 29.40
C LEU A 418 30.12 10.00 28.37
N LEU A 419 29.53 10.23 27.20
CA LEU A 419 29.36 9.24 26.14
C LEU A 419 30.52 9.31 25.14
N GLY A 420 30.91 8.16 24.57
CA GLY A 420 31.99 8.05 23.59
C GLY A 420 33.41 8.27 24.14
N VAL A 421 33.54 8.69 25.41
CA VAL A 421 34.82 8.96 26.09
C VAL A 421 35.25 7.78 26.97
N GLU A 422 36.56 7.68 27.23
CA GLU A 422 37.10 6.71 28.18
C GLU A 422 36.77 7.10 29.62
N LEU A 423 36.10 6.21 30.35
CA LEU A 423 35.69 6.45 31.74
C LEU A 423 36.68 5.85 32.74
N ILE A 424 37.52 4.91 32.32
CA ILE A 424 38.58 4.29 33.12
C ILE A 424 39.85 5.15 33.06
N GLU A 425 40.24 5.65 34.22
CA GLU A 425 41.53 6.30 34.38
C GLU A 425 42.65 5.26 34.46
N ASN A 426 43.77 5.52 33.78
CA ASN A 426 44.96 4.68 33.84
C ASN A 426 44.65 3.19 33.55
N GLY A 427 43.82 2.93 32.53
CA GLY A 427 43.36 1.59 32.13
C GLY A 427 44.46 0.63 31.70
N GLY A 428 45.52 1.16 31.07
CA GLY A 428 46.73 0.42 30.70
C GLY A 428 47.83 0.45 31.76
N PHE A 429 47.57 0.95 32.98
CA PHE A 429 48.52 0.93 34.11
C PHE A 429 49.92 1.55 33.87
N GLU A 430 50.08 2.40 32.85
CA GLU A 430 51.33 3.10 32.52
C GLU A 430 51.78 4.07 33.63
N ASN A 431 50.84 4.54 34.46
CA ASN A 431 51.13 5.30 35.68
C ASN A 431 51.06 4.42 36.94
N GLY A 432 51.50 3.16 36.82
CA GLY A 432 51.42 2.16 37.86
C GLY A 432 49.98 1.88 38.29
N THR A 433 49.75 1.70 39.58
CA THR A 433 48.42 1.39 40.14
C THR A 433 47.64 2.64 40.59
N ALA A 434 48.08 3.84 40.17
CA ALA A 434 47.39 5.09 40.50
C ALA A 434 45.94 5.07 39.99
N GLY A 435 44.99 5.49 40.83
CA GLY A 435 43.56 5.47 40.53
C GLY A 435 42.86 4.12 40.75
N TRP A 436 43.61 3.04 40.97
CA TRP A 436 43.07 1.70 41.19
C TRP A 436 43.01 1.33 42.67
N ILE A 437 41.90 0.73 43.08
CA ILE A 437 41.72 0.12 44.40
C ILE A 437 41.64 -1.40 44.27
N VAL A 438 41.60 -2.09 45.40
CA VAL A 438 41.36 -3.53 45.45
C VAL A 438 39.90 -3.77 45.84
N ASN A 439 39.19 -4.60 45.07
CA ASN A 439 37.95 -5.19 45.53
C ASN A 439 38.26 -6.32 46.53
N ASP A 440 37.55 -6.38 47.65
CA ASP A 440 37.83 -7.26 48.79
C ASP A 440 39.28 -7.16 49.31
N THR A 441 40.08 -8.23 49.19
CA THR A 441 41.41 -8.34 49.83
C THR A 441 42.42 -9.00 48.89
N ALA A 442 43.42 -8.23 48.43
CA ALA A 442 44.57 -8.65 47.63
C ALA A 442 45.67 -7.58 47.68
N THR A 443 46.83 -7.90 47.13
CA THR A 443 47.90 -6.93 46.85
C THR A 443 47.88 -6.56 45.38
N LEU A 444 47.90 -5.25 45.09
CA LEU A 444 48.01 -4.72 43.73
C LEU A 444 49.38 -4.06 43.55
N ALA A 445 50.13 -4.47 42.54
CA ALA A 445 51.44 -3.94 42.20
C ALA A 445 51.60 -3.75 40.69
N THR A 446 52.61 -3.02 40.25
CA THR A 446 52.94 -2.84 38.83
C THR A 446 53.91 -3.92 38.35
N THR A 447 53.75 -4.39 37.12
CA THR A 447 54.64 -5.34 36.43
C THR A 447 54.98 -4.86 35.02
N THR A 448 56.11 -5.29 34.45
CA THR A 448 56.50 -5.00 33.06
C THR A 448 56.03 -6.06 32.06
N ASP A 449 55.42 -7.16 32.51
CA ASP A 449 54.72 -8.10 31.64
C ASP A 449 53.34 -7.54 31.34
N ALA A 450 53.25 -6.74 30.28
CA ALA A 450 52.06 -6.03 29.84
C ALA A 450 51.51 -6.59 28.52
N ALA A 451 50.22 -6.40 28.27
CA ALA A 451 49.57 -6.81 27.04
C ALA A 451 49.81 -5.78 25.93
N THR A 452 49.80 -4.49 26.29
CA THR A 452 50.32 -3.40 25.48
C THR A 452 51.15 -2.45 26.35
N GLY A 453 51.79 -1.44 25.76
CA GLY A 453 52.55 -0.45 26.54
C GLY A 453 53.75 -1.03 27.30
N THR A 454 54.01 -0.47 28.49
CA THR A 454 55.19 -0.80 29.31
C THR A 454 54.86 -1.35 30.69
N ALA A 455 53.59 -1.27 31.13
CA ALA A 455 53.19 -1.69 32.45
C ALA A 455 51.81 -2.37 32.48
N ALA A 456 51.60 -3.25 33.45
CA ALA A 456 50.31 -3.84 33.77
C ALA A 456 50.12 -3.94 35.29
N ALA A 457 48.89 -4.20 35.73
CA ALA A 457 48.61 -4.54 37.12
C ALA A 457 48.90 -6.02 37.38
N GLN A 458 49.67 -6.32 38.42
CA GLN A 458 49.83 -7.64 39.02
C GLN A 458 48.99 -7.73 40.30
N VAL A 459 48.16 -8.77 40.37
CA VAL A 459 47.30 -9.07 41.52
C VAL A 459 47.83 -10.31 42.21
N THR A 460 48.10 -10.20 43.52
CA THR A 460 48.58 -11.32 44.34
C THR A 460 47.88 -11.37 45.70
N ALA A 461 48.18 -12.39 46.50
CA ALA A 461 47.69 -12.53 47.89
C ALA A 461 46.15 -12.46 48.04
N ARG A 462 45.43 -12.96 47.05
CA ARG A 462 43.96 -12.95 46.98
C ARG A 462 43.35 -13.83 48.07
N GLN A 463 42.30 -13.34 48.74
CA GLN A 463 41.58 -14.08 49.80
C GLN A 463 40.20 -14.58 49.36
N THR A 464 39.56 -13.87 48.43
CA THR A 464 38.26 -14.23 47.84
C THR A 464 38.40 -14.31 46.32
N THR A 465 37.43 -14.92 45.65
CA THR A 465 37.39 -14.94 44.17
C THR A 465 37.18 -13.54 43.59
N GLY A 466 36.50 -12.65 44.33
CA GLY A 466 36.26 -11.25 43.96
C GLY A 466 37.45 -10.33 44.19
N SER A 467 38.54 -10.85 44.79
CA SER A 467 39.76 -10.09 45.02
C SER A 467 40.47 -9.74 43.71
N GLY A 468 40.46 -8.47 43.33
CA GLY A 468 41.07 -7.98 42.08
C GLY A 468 41.11 -6.45 41.98
N PRO A 469 41.71 -5.89 40.90
CA PRO A 469 41.79 -4.46 40.68
C PRO A 469 40.39 -3.93 40.36
N ALA A 470 40.08 -2.78 40.94
CA ALA A 470 38.79 -2.14 40.81
C ALA A 470 38.92 -0.62 40.63
N GLN A 471 37.99 -0.02 39.92
CA GLN A 471 37.86 1.43 39.80
C GLN A 471 36.43 1.86 40.12
N VAL A 472 36.30 2.92 40.93
CA VAL A 472 35.00 3.54 41.22
C VAL A 472 34.60 4.37 40.01
N VAL A 473 33.41 4.13 39.50
CA VAL A 473 32.84 4.80 38.31
C VAL A 473 31.56 5.57 38.63
N SER A 474 31.24 5.76 39.91
CA SER A 474 30.15 6.62 40.38
C SER A 474 30.23 8.00 39.74
N GLY A 475 29.10 8.52 39.24
CA GLY A 475 29.03 9.82 38.56
C GLY A 475 29.61 9.84 37.14
N LYS A 476 30.25 8.75 36.68
CA LYS A 476 30.71 8.57 35.29
C LYS A 476 29.76 7.71 34.45
N VAL A 477 28.90 6.95 35.12
CA VAL A 477 27.92 6.04 34.53
C VAL A 477 26.51 6.47 34.91
N GLN A 478 25.57 6.21 34.02
CA GLN A 478 24.22 6.76 34.02
C GLN A 478 23.21 5.66 33.72
N HIS A 479 22.01 5.76 34.29
CA HIS A 479 20.93 4.80 34.06
C HIS A 479 20.50 4.75 32.59
N ASN A 480 20.08 3.57 32.14
CA ASN A 480 19.58 3.31 30.79
C ASN A 480 20.57 3.59 29.65
N VAL A 481 21.83 3.90 29.98
CA VAL A 481 22.93 3.98 29.02
C VAL A 481 23.61 2.61 28.90
N THR A 482 23.91 2.22 27.67
CA THR A 482 24.72 1.03 27.37
C THR A 482 26.19 1.39 27.34
N TYR A 483 27.03 0.58 28.00
CA TYR A 483 28.48 0.77 28.05
C TYR A 483 29.19 -0.43 27.44
N ASP A 484 30.23 -0.17 26.67
CA ASP A 484 31.19 -1.18 26.20
C ASP A 484 32.33 -1.30 27.21
N ILE A 485 32.67 -2.53 27.58
CA ILE A 485 33.72 -2.86 28.54
C ILE A 485 34.73 -3.82 27.93
N THR A 486 36.00 -3.49 28.05
CA THR A 486 37.11 -4.38 27.70
C THR A 486 38.15 -4.46 28.82
N ALA A 487 38.82 -5.59 28.94
CA ALA A 487 39.99 -5.77 29.79
C ALA A 487 40.84 -6.92 29.27
N ARG A 488 42.16 -6.88 29.46
CA ARG A 488 43.04 -8.02 29.18
C ARG A 488 43.51 -8.66 30.47
N VAL A 489 43.53 -9.99 30.48
CA VAL A 489 43.91 -10.80 31.65
C VAL A 489 44.92 -11.89 31.28
N LYS A 490 45.85 -12.17 32.19
CA LYS A 490 46.82 -13.27 32.07
C LYS A 490 47.11 -13.89 33.42
N TYR A 491 47.27 -15.21 33.49
CA TYR A 491 47.68 -15.93 34.69
C TYR A 491 48.67 -17.04 34.33
N GLU A 492 49.60 -17.38 35.24
CA GLU A 492 50.79 -18.15 34.87
C GLU A 492 51.18 -19.27 35.84
N ASN A 493 50.57 -19.36 37.03
CA ASN A 493 50.94 -20.37 38.02
C ASN A 493 50.82 -21.79 37.42
N PRO A 494 51.92 -22.57 37.33
CA PRO A 494 51.90 -23.91 36.74
C PRO A 494 50.97 -24.91 37.44
N ALA A 495 50.60 -24.66 38.70
CA ALA A 495 49.63 -25.46 39.45
C ALA A 495 48.17 -25.11 39.13
N SER A 496 47.90 -23.96 38.50
CA SER A 496 46.56 -23.56 38.07
C SER A 496 46.06 -24.36 36.88
N PRO A 497 44.74 -24.46 36.63
CA PRO A 497 44.21 -25.15 35.44
C PRO A 497 44.72 -24.59 34.10
N ALA A 498 44.68 -25.41 33.05
CA ALA A 498 45.11 -25.03 31.70
C ALA A 498 44.28 -23.87 31.12
N THR A 499 43.00 -23.79 31.48
CA THR A 499 42.11 -22.67 31.16
C THR A 499 41.38 -22.18 32.41
N LYS A 500 41.06 -20.89 32.45
CA LYS A 500 40.33 -20.28 33.56
C LYS A 500 39.42 -19.17 33.06
N GLN A 501 38.18 -19.16 33.53
CA GLN A 501 37.26 -18.05 33.28
C GLN A 501 37.59 -16.85 34.17
N PHE A 502 37.52 -15.66 33.59
CA PHE A 502 37.59 -14.37 34.27
C PHE A 502 36.35 -13.54 33.94
N PHE A 503 35.98 -12.65 34.85
CA PHE A 503 34.88 -11.72 34.69
C PHE A 503 35.34 -10.28 34.89
N VAL A 504 34.69 -9.36 34.19
CA VAL A 504 34.54 -7.99 34.69
C VAL A 504 33.17 -7.89 35.34
N THR A 505 33.13 -7.44 36.59
CA THR A 505 31.93 -7.41 37.42
C THR A 505 31.66 -6.00 37.91
N ALA A 506 30.40 -5.56 37.82
CA ALA A 506 29.92 -4.35 38.47
C ALA A 506 29.43 -4.68 39.88
N ARG A 507 29.73 -3.78 40.82
CA ARG A 507 29.07 -3.72 42.12
C ARG A 507 28.22 -2.47 42.19
N TYR A 508 26.90 -2.62 42.25
CA TYR A 508 25.94 -1.55 42.46
C TYR A 508 25.64 -1.42 43.96
N GLY A 509 25.80 -0.22 44.51
CA GLY A 509 25.69 -0.01 45.96
C GLY A 509 26.61 -0.94 46.78
N SER A 510 26.09 -1.46 47.90
CA SER A 510 26.88 -2.28 48.84
C SER A 510 26.75 -3.79 48.63
N SER A 511 25.70 -4.29 47.99
CA SER A 511 25.38 -5.74 47.99
C SER A 511 24.99 -6.33 46.64
N THR A 512 24.83 -5.53 45.58
CA THR A 512 24.41 -6.04 44.28
C THR A 512 25.60 -6.21 43.36
N PHE A 513 25.78 -7.41 42.80
CA PHE A 513 26.88 -7.74 41.91
C PHE A 513 26.34 -8.25 40.58
N THR A 514 26.95 -7.85 39.48
CA THR A 514 26.54 -8.28 38.13
C THR A 514 27.76 -8.49 37.26
N ASN A 515 27.94 -9.71 36.76
CA ASN A 515 28.99 -10.01 35.80
C ASN A 515 28.63 -9.35 34.46
N LEU A 516 29.49 -8.45 33.99
CA LEU A 516 29.25 -7.63 32.80
C LEU A 516 29.78 -8.31 31.53
N ALA A 517 30.95 -8.94 31.65
CA ALA A 517 31.63 -9.61 30.55
C ALA A 517 32.49 -10.75 31.09
N SER A 518 32.81 -11.73 30.24
CA SER A 518 33.68 -12.84 30.63
C SER A 518 34.56 -13.34 29.49
N VAL A 519 35.67 -13.98 29.84
CA VAL A 519 36.51 -14.73 28.91
C VAL A 519 37.00 -16.01 29.57
N THR A 520 37.21 -17.06 28.79
CA THR A 520 38.01 -18.23 29.24
C THR A 520 39.45 -18.06 28.75
N ALA A 521 40.34 -17.65 29.64
CA ALA A 521 41.75 -17.42 29.36
C ALA A 521 42.55 -18.74 29.36
N GLN A 522 43.56 -18.84 28.50
CA GLN A 522 44.54 -19.92 28.54
C GLN A 522 45.73 -19.51 29.40
N ARG A 523 46.20 -20.42 30.26
CA ARG A 523 47.36 -20.17 31.13
C ARG A 523 48.59 -19.77 30.32
N GLY A 524 49.27 -18.71 30.73
CA GLY A 524 50.46 -18.19 30.06
C GLY A 524 50.19 -17.26 28.88
N GLN A 525 48.93 -17.02 28.51
CA GLN A 525 48.54 -16.17 27.40
C GLN A 525 47.65 -15.02 27.87
N TRP A 526 47.76 -13.87 27.19
CA TRP A 526 46.81 -12.78 27.35
C TRP A 526 45.48 -13.15 26.69
N ALA A 527 44.37 -12.91 27.38
CA ALA A 527 43.02 -13.06 26.86
C ALA A 527 42.26 -11.74 27.03
N THR A 528 41.44 -11.39 26.05
CA THR A 528 40.61 -10.17 26.09
C THR A 528 39.20 -10.51 26.56
N ILE A 529 38.78 -9.90 27.66
CA ILE A 529 37.39 -9.80 28.07
C ILE A 529 36.76 -8.67 27.27
N THR A 530 35.63 -8.93 26.62
CA THR A 530 34.84 -7.91 25.91
C THR A 530 33.37 -8.16 26.17
N GLY A 531 32.59 -7.09 26.34
CA GLY A 531 31.14 -7.17 26.49
C GLY A 531 30.51 -5.79 26.50
N SER A 532 29.19 -5.76 26.58
CA SER A 532 28.42 -4.52 26.74
C SER A 532 27.29 -4.74 27.73
N PHE A 533 26.90 -3.70 28.45
CA PHE A 533 25.81 -3.77 29.43
C PHE A 533 25.07 -2.44 29.54
N THR A 534 23.76 -2.50 29.75
CA THR A 534 22.93 -1.33 30.07
C THR A 534 22.78 -1.23 31.58
N VAL A 535 23.01 -0.04 32.15
CA VAL A 535 22.80 0.20 33.58
C VAL A 535 21.29 0.22 33.86
N PRO A 536 20.74 -0.72 34.64
CA PRO A 536 19.29 -0.76 34.89
C PRO A 536 18.84 0.43 35.73
N ALA A 537 17.70 1.04 35.40
CA ALA A 537 17.09 2.16 36.13
C ALA A 537 16.91 1.92 37.65
N SER A 538 16.86 0.67 38.09
CA SER A 538 16.68 0.29 39.50
C SER A 538 17.97 0.24 40.33
N GLN A 539 19.15 0.32 39.71
CA GLN A 539 20.42 0.19 40.42
C GLN A 539 20.87 1.49 41.11
N ASN A 540 21.48 1.37 42.28
CA ASN A 540 22.13 2.51 42.94
C ASN A 540 23.55 2.71 42.38
N LEU A 541 23.85 3.92 41.89
CA LEU A 541 25.13 4.26 41.26
C LEU A 541 26.10 5.04 42.17
N ASP A 542 25.69 5.41 43.39
CA ASP A 542 26.46 6.28 44.29
C ASP A 542 27.85 5.70 44.62
N THR A 543 27.95 4.37 44.68
CA THR A 543 29.21 3.66 44.97
C THR A 543 29.58 2.63 43.92
N MET A 544 29.10 2.81 42.67
CA MET A 544 29.34 1.85 41.61
C MET A 544 30.84 1.72 41.33
N ARG A 545 31.31 0.48 41.25
CA ARG A 545 32.66 0.15 40.82
C ARG A 545 32.65 -1.04 39.89
N ILE A 546 33.62 -1.10 38.99
CA ILE A 546 33.91 -2.27 38.18
C ILE A 546 35.20 -2.92 38.68
N PHE A 547 35.28 -4.26 38.60
CA PHE A 547 36.46 -5.00 39.03
C PHE A 547 36.64 -6.30 38.24
N VAL A 548 37.88 -6.79 38.17
CA VAL A 548 38.21 -8.05 37.49
C VAL A 548 38.33 -9.19 38.51
N GLU A 549 37.66 -10.30 38.25
CA GLU A 549 37.60 -11.43 39.19
C GLU A 549 37.58 -12.82 38.52
N THR A 550 37.60 -13.87 39.35
CA THR A 550 37.40 -15.26 38.94
C THR A 550 36.01 -15.77 39.39
N PRO A 551 35.46 -16.86 38.80
CA PRO A 551 34.17 -17.41 39.19
C PRO A 551 34.02 -17.63 40.69
N TRP A 552 32.90 -17.18 41.23
CA TRP A 552 32.58 -17.28 42.65
C TRP A 552 32.54 -18.73 43.15
N THR A 553 33.08 -18.94 44.35
CA THR A 553 32.91 -20.17 45.13
C THR A 553 32.94 -19.82 46.62
N ALA A 554 32.15 -20.53 47.42
CA ALA A 554 32.06 -20.29 48.87
C ALA A 554 33.34 -20.67 49.63
N SER A 555 34.17 -21.56 49.06
CA SER A 555 35.34 -22.15 49.75
C SER A 555 36.61 -22.14 48.88
N PRO A 556 37.09 -20.97 48.41
CA PRO A 556 38.17 -20.90 47.43
C PRO A 556 39.52 -21.39 47.97
N GLN A 557 39.68 -21.44 49.30
CA GLN A 557 40.88 -21.94 49.98
C GLN A 557 41.07 -23.45 49.86
N THR A 558 40.03 -24.21 49.44
CA THR A 558 40.15 -25.65 49.23
C THR A 558 40.94 -26.01 47.96
N ALA A 559 41.01 -25.08 47.00
CA ALA A 559 41.80 -25.20 45.78
C ALA A 559 42.34 -23.82 45.37
N PRO A 560 43.31 -23.26 46.14
CA PRO A 560 43.78 -21.89 45.95
C PRO A 560 44.42 -21.70 44.57
N ASP A 561 45.15 -22.69 44.04
CA ASP A 561 45.72 -22.63 42.69
C ASP A 561 44.65 -22.58 41.59
N THR A 562 43.41 -23.00 41.89
CA THR A 562 42.27 -22.95 40.96
C THR A 562 41.49 -21.65 41.09
N HIS A 563 41.33 -21.08 42.29
CA HIS A 563 40.40 -19.97 42.54
C HIS A 563 41.08 -18.64 42.88
N LEU A 564 42.23 -18.70 43.56
CA LEU A 564 42.94 -17.56 44.16
C LEU A 564 44.32 -17.33 43.54
N MET A 565 44.59 -17.92 42.36
CA MET A 565 45.84 -17.71 41.66
C MET A 565 46.09 -16.22 41.38
N ASP A 566 47.37 -15.87 41.36
CA ASP A 566 47.84 -14.56 40.91
C ASP A 566 47.52 -14.38 39.42
N PHE A 567 47.16 -13.16 39.04
CA PHE A 567 46.86 -12.79 37.67
C PHE A 567 47.27 -11.36 37.38
N LYS A 568 47.36 -11.02 36.10
CA LYS A 568 47.68 -9.71 35.57
C LYS A 568 46.47 -9.14 34.85
N VAL A 569 46.31 -7.82 34.92
CA VAL A 569 45.27 -7.07 34.21
C VAL A 569 45.91 -5.91 33.47
N ASP A 570 45.45 -5.68 32.25
CA ASP A 570 45.89 -4.57 31.40
C ASP A 570 44.76 -4.10 30.48
N ASP A 571 44.94 -2.96 29.82
CA ASP A 571 44.04 -2.40 28.79
C ASP A 571 42.55 -2.39 29.21
N VAL A 572 42.25 -1.95 30.44
CA VAL A 572 40.85 -1.82 30.90
C VAL A 572 40.24 -0.55 30.32
N SER A 573 39.10 -0.68 29.65
CA SER A 573 38.38 0.43 29.02
C SER A 573 36.88 0.29 29.28
N LEU A 574 36.21 1.40 29.61
CA LEU A 574 34.76 1.51 29.77
C LEU A 574 34.29 2.77 29.04
N LYS A 575 33.39 2.61 28.06
CA LYS A 575 32.85 3.75 27.28
C LYS A 575 31.34 3.66 27.19
N GLY A 576 30.64 4.76 27.51
CA GLY A 576 29.21 4.86 27.25
C GLY A 576 28.95 4.99 25.75
N ARG A 577 27.98 4.26 25.22
CA ARG A 577 27.52 4.43 23.84
C ARG A 577 26.72 5.72 23.73
N SER A 578 26.88 6.40 22.59
CA SER A 578 25.99 7.50 22.20
C SER A 578 24.55 7.01 22.16
N ILE A 579 23.63 7.85 22.63
CA ILE A 579 22.21 7.56 22.57
C ILE A 579 21.71 7.98 21.19
N PRO A 580 20.98 7.11 20.47
CA PRO A 580 20.41 7.50 19.21
C PRO A 580 19.45 8.68 19.40
N ALA A 581 19.54 9.69 18.53
CA ALA A 581 18.63 10.84 18.61
C ALA A 581 17.18 10.39 18.36
N GLY A 582 16.26 10.96 19.14
CA GLY A 582 14.83 10.82 18.91
C GLY A 582 14.37 11.55 17.63
N PRO A 583 13.06 11.58 17.36
CA PRO A 583 12.54 12.28 16.19
C PRO A 583 12.87 13.78 16.25
N HIS A 584 13.23 14.34 15.09
CA HIS A 584 13.44 15.78 14.96
C HIS A 584 12.10 16.48 14.69
N PRO A 585 11.83 17.70 15.22
CA PRO A 585 10.58 18.42 14.91
C PRO A 585 10.33 18.59 13.41
N ASP A 586 11.33 19.07 12.66
CA ASP A 586 11.20 19.27 11.20
C ASP A 586 11.10 17.94 10.40
N GLU A 587 11.46 16.79 10.99
CA GLU A 587 11.30 15.48 10.33
C GLU A 587 9.82 15.11 10.19
N ILE A 588 8.98 15.55 11.14
CA ILE A 588 7.56 15.21 11.23
C ILE A 588 6.63 16.38 10.91
N ALA A 589 7.17 17.61 10.83
CA ALA A 589 6.38 18.79 10.50
C ALA A 589 5.71 18.66 9.11
N PRO A 590 4.47 19.15 8.93
CA PRO A 590 3.83 19.23 7.62
C PRO A 590 4.70 19.99 6.61
N THR A 591 4.66 19.57 5.35
CA THR A 591 5.34 20.25 4.24
C THR A 591 4.32 20.97 3.36
N ASP A 592 4.78 21.87 2.48
CA ASP A 592 3.95 22.47 1.41
C ASP A 592 3.92 21.62 0.12
N SER A 593 4.55 20.44 0.16
CA SER A 593 4.54 19.50 -0.96
C SER A 593 3.29 18.61 -0.90
N ARG A 594 2.62 18.44 -2.04
CA ARG A 594 1.36 17.72 -2.21
C ARG A 594 1.56 16.63 -3.25
N LEU A 595 1.63 15.39 -2.80
CA LEU A 595 1.67 14.23 -3.67
C LEU A 595 0.25 13.77 -3.99
N ASP A 596 0.06 13.24 -5.19
CA ASP A 596 -1.14 12.49 -5.53
C ASP A 596 -1.42 11.38 -4.52
N ILE A 597 -2.70 11.13 -4.24
CA ILE A 597 -3.14 10.26 -3.15
C ILE A 597 -2.73 8.79 -3.32
N GLN A 598 -2.30 8.37 -4.51
CA GLN A 598 -1.85 7.00 -4.79
C GLN A 598 -0.47 6.70 -4.18
N TRP A 599 0.29 7.73 -3.80
CA TRP A 599 1.65 7.60 -3.30
C TRP A 599 1.72 7.21 -1.82
N GLU A 600 2.56 6.21 -1.52
CA GLU A 600 2.90 5.84 -0.15
C GLU A 600 4.43 5.66 -0.02
N TRP A 601 4.98 6.19 1.05
CA TRP A 601 6.37 6.01 1.46
C TRP A 601 6.58 4.64 2.10
N ASN A 602 7.72 4.03 1.83
CA ASN A 602 8.24 2.94 2.65
C ASN A 602 8.66 3.48 4.02
N HIS A 603 7.89 3.19 5.07
CA HIS A 603 8.00 3.83 6.40
C HIS A 603 7.65 5.32 6.35
N ALA A 604 7.51 5.94 7.53
CA ALA A 604 7.24 7.36 7.61
C ALA A 604 8.43 8.18 7.06
N PRO A 605 8.18 9.15 6.16
CA PRO A 605 9.25 9.91 5.53
C PRO A 605 9.99 10.80 6.54
N ASP A 606 11.17 11.27 6.17
CA ASP A 606 11.82 12.43 6.77
C ASP A 606 11.49 13.66 5.92
N ASN A 607 10.61 14.52 6.45
CA ASN A 607 10.07 15.66 5.71
C ASN A 607 11.10 16.75 5.38
N ARG A 608 12.30 16.68 5.96
CA ARG A 608 13.42 17.58 5.62
C ARG A 608 14.08 17.24 4.28
N TYR A 609 13.85 16.05 3.77
CA TYR A 609 14.67 15.45 2.70
C TYR A 609 13.86 15.02 1.47
N TRP A 610 12.65 15.54 1.32
CA TRP A 610 11.90 15.47 0.06
C TRP A 610 11.15 16.80 -0.16
N SER A 611 10.96 17.19 -1.43
CA SER A 611 10.28 18.45 -1.75
C SER A 611 9.74 18.44 -3.18
N LEU A 612 8.53 18.97 -3.36
CA LEU A 612 7.95 19.38 -4.66
C LEU A 612 8.04 20.90 -4.88
N THR A 613 8.55 21.65 -3.90
CA THR A 613 8.58 23.12 -3.92
C THR A 613 10.00 23.67 -4.11
N ASP A 614 11.03 22.87 -3.88
CA ASP A 614 12.43 23.20 -4.13
C ASP A 614 12.71 23.46 -5.62
N ARG A 615 11.96 22.77 -6.48
CA ARG A 615 12.02 22.87 -7.94
C ARG A 615 10.64 22.51 -8.52
N ASP A 616 9.95 23.51 -9.03
CA ASP A 616 8.60 23.36 -9.58
C ASP A 616 8.55 22.33 -10.71
N GLY A 617 7.60 21.40 -10.65
CA GLY A 617 7.45 20.26 -11.57
C GLY A 617 8.46 19.13 -11.37
N TRP A 618 9.14 19.06 -10.22
CA TRP A 618 10.12 18.01 -9.92
C TRP A 618 10.03 17.57 -8.45
N LEU A 619 10.03 16.25 -8.23
CA LEU A 619 10.24 15.66 -6.92
C LEU A 619 11.74 15.61 -6.61
N ARG A 620 12.20 16.44 -5.67
CA ARG A 620 13.55 16.34 -5.11
C ARG A 620 13.59 15.33 -3.98
N LEU A 621 14.52 14.37 -4.04
CA LEU A 621 14.91 13.52 -2.91
C LEU A 621 16.37 13.81 -2.51
N THR A 622 16.61 14.06 -1.23
CA THR A 622 17.95 14.37 -0.69
C THR A 622 18.43 13.26 0.26
N ASN A 623 19.70 12.87 0.16
CA ASN A 623 20.29 11.88 1.05
C ASN A 623 20.57 12.49 2.44
N GLY A 624 19.62 12.38 3.36
CA GLY A 624 19.74 12.90 4.73
C GLY A 624 20.66 12.08 5.65
N THR A 625 20.82 10.80 5.37
CA THR A 625 21.68 9.86 6.12
C THR A 625 22.47 8.96 5.17
N THR A 626 23.53 8.35 5.67
CA THR A 626 24.24 7.29 4.96
C THR A 626 23.70 5.93 5.37
N VAL A 627 23.52 5.02 4.43
CA VAL A 627 23.20 3.62 4.73
C VAL A 627 24.40 2.94 5.39
N THR A 628 24.13 2.14 6.41
CA THR A 628 25.13 1.46 7.24
C THR A 628 25.24 -0.03 6.91
N GLY A 629 24.14 -0.65 6.50
CA GLY A 629 24.03 -2.11 6.38
C GLY A 629 23.88 -2.83 7.73
N GLU A 630 23.72 -2.08 8.81
CA GLU A 630 23.65 -2.60 10.18
C GLU A 630 22.22 -2.80 10.66
N PHE A 631 21.22 -2.32 9.90
CA PHE A 631 19.82 -2.45 10.28
C PHE A 631 19.38 -3.92 10.26
N ARG A 632 18.48 -4.25 11.17
CA ARG A 632 17.96 -5.59 11.38
C ARG A 632 16.45 -5.54 11.44
N HIS A 633 15.79 -6.59 10.94
CA HIS A 633 14.34 -6.74 11.09
C HIS A 633 14.01 -8.04 11.84
N TYR A 634 12.95 -7.95 12.64
CA TYR A 634 12.48 -9.06 13.46
C TYR A 634 11.12 -9.54 12.95
N LYS A 635 11.04 -10.78 12.47
CA LYS A 635 9.76 -11.45 12.18
C LYS A 635 9.83 -12.93 12.50
N LEU A 636 8.81 -13.44 13.22
CA LEU A 636 8.63 -14.85 13.55
C LEU A 636 9.89 -15.53 14.17
N ALA A 637 10.49 -14.87 15.17
CA ALA A 637 11.66 -15.30 15.94
C ALA A 637 13.03 -15.29 15.21
N ASN A 638 13.10 -14.81 13.96
CA ASN A 638 14.36 -14.63 13.24
C ASN A 638 14.81 -13.16 13.28
N ASP A 639 16.13 -12.96 13.35
CA ASP A 639 16.84 -11.69 13.22
C ASP A 639 17.57 -11.74 11.88
N ASP A 640 17.13 -10.93 10.91
CA ASP A 640 17.67 -10.90 9.55
C ASP A 640 18.14 -9.49 9.19
N GLU A 641 19.21 -9.42 8.40
CA GLU A 641 19.82 -8.15 7.98
C GLU A 641 18.98 -7.45 6.90
N LEU A 642 18.88 -6.12 6.98
CA LEU A 642 18.33 -5.29 5.90
C LEU A 642 19.41 -4.97 4.87
N THR A 643 19.02 -4.90 3.60
CA THR A 643 19.87 -4.35 2.54
C THR A 643 19.94 -2.83 2.61
N TRP A 644 20.86 -2.20 1.88
CA TRP A 644 20.90 -0.74 1.78
C TRP A 644 19.59 -0.15 1.24
N LEU A 645 18.98 -0.76 0.23
CA LEU A 645 17.67 -0.34 -0.27
C LEU A 645 16.59 -0.40 0.83
N GLU A 646 16.60 -1.44 1.66
CA GLU A 646 15.63 -1.59 2.74
C GLU A 646 15.88 -0.64 3.92
N GLU A 647 17.12 -0.23 4.14
CA GLU A 647 17.49 0.80 5.12
C GLU A 647 17.19 2.23 4.61
N THR A 648 16.87 2.38 3.33
CA THR A 648 16.68 3.69 2.69
C THR A 648 15.34 4.33 3.08
N ARG A 649 15.41 5.43 3.83
CA ARG A 649 14.28 6.34 4.07
C ARG A 649 13.88 7.08 2.79
N ASN A 650 12.66 7.60 2.76
CA ASN A 650 12.12 8.39 1.63
C ASN A 650 12.12 7.62 0.30
N THR A 651 11.91 6.30 0.34
CA THR A 651 11.53 5.54 -0.87
C THR A 651 10.05 5.77 -1.12
N LEU A 652 9.73 6.54 -2.17
CA LEU A 652 8.35 6.86 -2.57
C LEU A 652 7.82 5.80 -3.52
N SER A 653 6.61 5.27 -3.32
CA SER A 653 6.13 4.13 -4.11
C SER A 653 4.64 4.07 -4.38
N GLN A 654 4.28 3.47 -5.52
CA GLN A 654 2.91 3.03 -5.81
C GLN A 654 2.82 1.50 -5.90
N ARG A 655 1.60 0.99 -5.77
CA ARG A 655 1.26 -0.43 -5.99
C ARG A 655 1.66 -0.85 -7.41
N THR A 656 2.06 -2.11 -7.57
CA THR A 656 2.11 -2.71 -8.92
C THR A 656 0.72 -3.10 -9.39
N PHE A 657 0.54 -3.23 -10.71
CA PHE A 657 -0.65 -3.82 -11.30
C PHE A 657 -0.29 -4.87 -12.35
N GLY A 658 -1.07 -5.95 -12.38
CA GLY A 658 -0.89 -7.04 -13.34
C GLY A 658 -1.88 -7.01 -14.50
N PRO A 659 -1.70 -7.87 -15.51
CA PRO A 659 -0.62 -8.86 -15.64
C PRO A 659 0.70 -8.29 -16.21
N SER A 660 0.70 -7.03 -16.62
CA SER A 660 1.80 -6.36 -17.32
C SER A 660 1.79 -4.89 -16.93
N GLN A 661 2.94 -4.37 -16.55
CA GLN A 661 3.14 -2.97 -16.20
C GLN A 661 4.47 -2.49 -16.78
N SER A 662 4.48 -1.26 -17.28
CA SER A 662 5.70 -0.51 -17.52
C SER A 662 5.69 0.75 -16.67
N ALA A 663 6.83 1.08 -16.07
CA ALA A 663 7.02 2.30 -15.29
C ALA A 663 8.28 3.02 -15.76
N GLU A 664 8.16 4.31 -16.06
CA GLU A 664 9.21 5.17 -16.59
C GLU A 664 9.39 6.42 -15.71
N THR A 665 10.63 6.89 -15.58
CA THR A 665 10.93 8.15 -14.91
C THR A 665 12.15 8.83 -15.55
N LYS A 666 12.30 10.13 -15.35
CA LYS A 666 13.48 10.92 -15.71
C LYS A 666 14.08 11.54 -14.45
N LEU A 667 15.41 11.42 -14.31
CA LEU A 667 16.17 11.95 -13.18
C LEU A 667 17.16 13.01 -13.66
N ASP A 668 17.22 14.14 -12.94
CA ASP A 668 18.39 15.02 -12.92
C ASP A 668 19.36 14.50 -11.84
N ILE A 669 20.55 14.11 -12.29
CA ILE A 669 21.62 13.50 -11.48
C ILE A 669 22.78 14.46 -11.23
N SER A 670 22.62 15.75 -11.55
CA SER A 670 23.67 16.77 -11.34
C SER A 670 23.96 17.03 -9.86
N GLY A 671 22.98 16.83 -9.00
CA GLY A 671 23.08 16.97 -7.54
C GLY A 671 23.75 15.80 -6.81
N MET A 672 24.07 14.71 -7.51
CA MET A 672 24.65 13.52 -6.89
C MET A 672 26.09 13.76 -6.40
N LYS A 673 26.40 13.18 -5.24
CA LYS A 673 27.73 13.08 -4.63
C LYS A 673 28.33 11.69 -4.79
N ASN A 674 29.62 11.56 -4.47
CA ASN A 674 30.26 10.25 -4.53
C ASN A 674 29.65 9.32 -3.47
N GLY A 675 29.31 8.09 -3.88
CA GLY A 675 28.63 7.13 -3.03
C GLY A 675 27.10 7.17 -3.14
N ASP A 676 26.52 8.12 -3.89
CA ASP A 676 25.09 8.16 -4.12
C ASP A 676 24.63 7.08 -5.11
N VAL A 677 23.46 6.52 -4.82
CA VAL A 677 22.73 5.57 -5.65
C VAL A 677 21.28 6.03 -5.73
N ALA A 678 20.75 6.25 -6.94
CA ALA A 678 19.37 6.70 -7.12
C ALA A 678 18.72 6.05 -8.34
N GLY A 679 17.43 5.71 -8.26
CA GLY A 679 16.75 5.05 -9.38
C GLY A 679 15.32 4.59 -9.12
N LEU A 680 14.93 3.57 -9.89
CA LEU A 680 13.60 2.99 -9.97
C LEU A 680 13.65 1.49 -9.58
N ALA A 681 12.94 1.12 -8.53
CA ALA A 681 12.92 -0.23 -7.99
C ALA A 681 11.56 -0.91 -8.16
N ALA A 682 11.56 -2.19 -8.55
CA ALA A 682 10.46 -3.10 -8.31
C ALA A 682 10.81 -3.90 -7.04
N TYR A 683 10.16 -3.59 -5.91
CA TYR A 683 10.64 -4.03 -4.61
C TYR A 683 9.59 -4.69 -3.72
N ASN A 684 10.09 -5.67 -2.99
CA ASN A 684 9.60 -6.25 -1.75
C ASN A 684 10.86 -6.60 -0.93
N ARG A 685 10.86 -7.65 -0.11
CA ARG A 685 12.08 -8.17 0.54
C ARG A 685 13.11 -8.63 -0.50
N ASN A 686 12.63 -9.31 -1.52
CA ASN A 686 13.33 -9.52 -2.78
C ASN A 686 13.01 -8.37 -3.74
N PHE A 687 13.97 -7.96 -4.56
CA PHE A 687 13.82 -6.77 -5.38
C PHE A 687 14.74 -6.79 -6.59
N SER A 688 14.40 -5.96 -7.57
CA SER A 688 15.29 -5.60 -8.65
C SER A 688 15.12 -4.12 -8.95
N TYR A 689 16.21 -3.43 -9.28
CA TYR A 689 16.16 -2.02 -9.63
C TYR A 689 17.11 -1.67 -10.75
N VAL A 690 16.81 -0.56 -11.42
CA VAL A 690 17.77 0.17 -12.26
C VAL A 690 18.12 1.47 -11.55
N ALA A 691 19.40 1.80 -11.46
CA ALA A 691 19.86 2.99 -10.76
C ALA A 691 21.13 3.55 -11.37
N VAL A 692 21.38 4.83 -11.10
CA VAL A 692 22.67 5.48 -11.31
C VAL A 692 23.48 5.38 -10.03
N LYS A 693 24.75 5.00 -10.14
CA LYS A 693 25.76 5.09 -9.08
C LYS A 693 26.81 6.12 -9.44
N ARG A 694 27.15 6.98 -8.49
CA ARG A 694 28.24 7.95 -8.64
C ARG A 694 29.47 7.53 -7.85
N VAL A 695 30.56 7.23 -8.56
CA VAL A 695 31.82 6.80 -7.95
C VAL A 695 32.97 7.60 -8.54
N ASN A 696 33.73 8.29 -7.69
CA ASN A 696 34.88 9.12 -8.08
C ASN A 696 34.56 10.09 -9.22
N GLY A 697 33.39 10.73 -9.17
CA GLY A 697 32.91 11.70 -10.15
C GLY A 697 32.28 11.10 -11.42
N VAL A 698 32.25 9.77 -11.55
CA VAL A 698 31.69 9.07 -12.71
C VAL A 698 30.30 8.51 -12.40
N ASN A 699 29.32 8.85 -13.24
CA ASN A 699 27.97 8.32 -13.17
C ASN A 699 27.83 7.09 -14.06
N THR A 700 27.40 5.97 -13.48
CA THR A 700 27.16 4.71 -14.20
C THR A 700 25.75 4.23 -13.90
N VAL A 701 24.95 3.97 -14.94
CA VAL A 701 23.66 3.30 -14.80
C VAL A 701 23.86 1.78 -14.78
N GLY A 702 23.08 1.06 -14.00
CA GLY A 702 23.12 -0.41 -13.95
C GLY A 702 21.93 -1.05 -13.26
N VAL A 703 21.87 -2.39 -13.35
CA VAL A 703 20.79 -3.19 -12.77
C VAL A 703 21.29 -3.96 -11.55
N VAL A 704 20.47 -4.00 -10.49
CA VAL A 704 20.64 -4.86 -9.32
C VAL A 704 19.48 -5.84 -9.24
N ASN A 705 19.75 -7.07 -8.79
CA ASN A 705 18.73 -8.07 -8.55
C ASN A 705 19.07 -8.91 -7.32
N ARG A 706 18.21 -8.83 -6.30
CA ARG A 706 18.19 -9.73 -5.16
C ARG A 706 16.98 -10.65 -5.30
N SER A 707 17.21 -11.96 -5.36
CA SER A 707 16.17 -12.99 -5.48
C SER A 707 16.32 -14.06 -4.41
N LEU A 708 15.28 -14.86 -4.22
CA LEU A 708 15.29 -16.00 -3.30
C LEU A 708 16.23 -17.14 -3.78
N PRO A 709 16.75 -17.97 -2.86
CA PRO A 709 16.69 -17.84 -1.39
C PRO A 709 17.67 -16.78 -0.86
N PHE A 710 17.36 -16.19 0.30
CA PHE A 710 18.26 -15.23 0.95
C PHE A 710 19.39 -15.93 1.72
N THR A 711 20.56 -15.29 1.77
CA THR A 711 21.66 -15.68 2.66
C THR A 711 21.42 -15.10 4.05
N ALA A 712 21.80 -15.84 5.10
CA ALA A 712 21.63 -15.40 6.50
C ALA A 712 22.48 -14.16 6.86
N ALA A 713 23.67 -14.03 6.25
CA ALA A 713 24.49 -12.82 6.33
C ALA A 713 24.48 -12.11 4.97
N ILE A 714 24.44 -10.78 4.98
CA ILE A 714 24.43 -9.93 3.80
C ILE A 714 25.79 -9.25 3.68
N ASP A 715 26.50 -9.56 2.60
CA ASP A 715 27.53 -8.66 2.09
C ASP A 715 26.82 -7.58 1.26
N GLN A 716 26.64 -6.40 1.86
CA GLN A 716 25.88 -5.30 1.29
C GLN A 716 26.42 -4.87 -0.08
N ALA A 717 27.74 -4.72 -0.17
CA ALA A 717 28.40 -4.30 -1.39
C ALA A 717 28.27 -5.35 -2.50
N ALA A 718 28.28 -6.64 -2.14
CA ALA A 718 28.10 -7.72 -3.10
C ALA A 718 26.63 -7.86 -3.55
N ILE A 719 25.66 -7.77 -2.64
CA ILE A 719 24.24 -8.00 -2.97
C ILE A 719 23.66 -6.87 -3.83
N GLU A 720 24.11 -5.64 -3.60
CA GLU A 720 23.69 -4.48 -4.37
C GLU A 720 24.71 -4.08 -5.45
N THR A 721 25.61 -4.97 -5.85
CA THR A 721 26.49 -4.71 -6.99
C THR A 721 25.72 -4.78 -8.31
N PHE A 722 26.15 -3.98 -9.30
CA PHE A 722 25.55 -4.08 -10.63
C PHE A 722 25.86 -5.43 -11.28
N ILE A 723 24.84 -6.04 -11.87
CA ILE A 723 24.97 -7.32 -12.56
C ILE A 723 25.96 -7.14 -13.75
N PRO A 724 26.96 -8.03 -13.91
CA PRO A 724 27.87 -7.95 -15.05
C PRO A 724 27.14 -7.92 -16.39
N GLY A 725 27.49 -6.96 -17.25
CA GLY A 725 26.87 -6.78 -18.57
C GLY A 725 25.55 -5.99 -18.56
N THR A 726 25.16 -5.40 -17.43
CA THR A 726 23.95 -4.57 -17.30
C THR A 726 24.26 -3.09 -17.09
N THR A 727 25.49 -2.63 -17.37
CA THR A 727 25.94 -1.27 -17.04
C THR A 727 26.26 -0.42 -18.26
N ALA A 728 26.09 0.89 -18.11
CA ALA A 728 26.54 1.89 -19.09
C ALA A 728 27.07 3.16 -18.39
N ASN A 729 28.16 3.72 -18.91
CA ASN A 729 28.70 4.99 -18.43
C ASN A 729 27.92 6.14 -19.05
N LEU A 730 27.47 7.09 -18.22
CA LEU A 730 26.63 8.22 -18.65
C LEU A 730 27.46 9.43 -19.14
N GLY A 731 28.79 9.38 -19.02
CA GLY A 731 29.68 10.44 -19.44
C GLY A 731 29.41 11.75 -18.70
N THR A 732 29.12 12.80 -19.45
CA THR A 732 28.81 14.14 -18.92
C THR A 732 27.31 14.42 -18.84
N ALA A 733 26.46 13.41 -19.05
CA ALA A 733 25.02 13.60 -18.94
C ALA A 733 24.64 13.97 -17.51
N THR A 734 23.80 15.01 -17.39
CA THR A 734 23.21 15.45 -16.12
C THR A 734 21.79 14.93 -15.94
N GLU A 735 21.18 14.37 -16.99
CA GLU A 735 19.86 13.78 -16.95
C GLU A 735 19.90 12.35 -17.53
N VAL A 736 19.03 11.48 -17.03
CA VAL A 736 18.85 10.13 -17.54
C VAL A 736 17.40 9.67 -17.33
N HIS A 737 16.85 8.98 -18.32
CA HIS A 737 15.58 8.30 -18.21
C HIS A 737 15.80 6.84 -17.83
N LEU A 738 14.99 6.33 -16.90
CA LEU A 738 15.01 4.95 -16.43
C LEU A 738 13.63 4.33 -16.64
N LYS A 739 13.59 3.04 -17.01
CA LYS A 739 12.34 2.31 -17.20
C LYS A 739 12.43 0.87 -16.74
N ALA A 740 11.34 0.37 -16.17
CA ALA A 740 11.14 -1.00 -15.74
C ALA A 740 9.88 -1.60 -16.39
N ASP A 741 10.04 -2.65 -17.18
CA ASP A 741 8.94 -3.47 -17.72
C ASP A 741 8.74 -4.71 -16.84
N LEU A 742 7.65 -4.76 -16.09
CA LEU A 742 7.28 -5.83 -15.15
C LEU A 742 6.34 -6.84 -15.82
N ASP A 743 6.73 -8.12 -15.85
CA ASP A 743 5.93 -9.24 -16.36
C ASP A 743 5.48 -10.17 -15.22
N PHE A 744 4.17 -10.20 -14.94
CA PHE A 744 3.57 -11.10 -13.96
C PHE A 744 2.94 -12.36 -14.60
N ALA A 745 2.85 -12.42 -15.93
CA ALA A 745 2.14 -13.46 -16.65
C ALA A 745 3.03 -14.59 -17.15
N ASN A 746 4.31 -14.34 -17.43
CA ASN A 746 5.17 -15.28 -18.14
C ASN A 746 6.48 -15.63 -17.39
N PRO A 747 6.44 -16.62 -16.48
CA PRO A 747 5.28 -17.44 -16.07
C PRO A 747 4.46 -16.81 -14.92
N THR A 748 3.22 -17.25 -14.75
CA THR A 748 2.34 -16.84 -13.65
C THR A 748 2.96 -17.16 -12.28
N GLY A 749 2.74 -16.28 -11.30
CA GLY A 749 3.28 -16.44 -9.93
C GLY A 749 4.76 -16.06 -9.81
N GLN A 750 5.32 -15.42 -10.84
CA GLN A 750 6.66 -14.85 -10.85
C GLN A 750 6.61 -13.45 -11.44
N LEU A 751 7.51 -12.59 -10.98
CA LEU A 751 7.76 -11.29 -11.57
C LEU A 751 9.13 -11.33 -12.25
N TRP A 752 9.14 -11.03 -13.54
CA TRP A 752 10.36 -10.81 -14.32
C TRP A 752 10.39 -9.38 -14.80
N THR A 753 11.52 -8.71 -14.59
CA THR A 753 11.65 -7.28 -14.92
C THR A 753 12.72 -7.07 -15.98
N THR A 754 12.41 -6.29 -17.02
CA THR A 754 13.39 -5.82 -18.00
C THR A 754 13.64 -4.33 -17.81
N PHE A 755 14.90 -3.94 -17.70
CA PHE A 755 15.27 -2.56 -17.44
C PHE A 755 15.90 -1.88 -18.65
N TYR A 756 15.65 -0.58 -18.76
CA TYR A 756 16.16 0.26 -19.83
C TYR A 756 16.66 1.59 -19.29
N TYR A 757 17.54 2.24 -20.06
CA TYR A 757 17.88 3.63 -19.88
C TYR A 757 17.83 4.38 -21.21
N SER A 758 17.65 5.70 -21.14
CA SER A 758 17.76 6.61 -22.28
C SER A 758 18.40 7.93 -21.84
N LEU A 759 19.13 8.58 -22.76
CA LEU A 759 19.70 9.91 -22.55
C LEU A 759 18.91 11.02 -23.26
N ASP A 760 17.98 10.66 -24.14
CA ASP A 760 17.19 11.58 -24.95
C ASP A 760 15.66 11.38 -24.75
N GLY A 761 15.25 10.36 -23.98
CA GLY A 761 13.85 9.97 -23.80
C GLY A 761 13.24 9.27 -25.03
N LEU A 762 13.96 9.19 -26.15
CA LEU A 762 13.48 8.69 -27.44
C LEU A 762 14.07 7.31 -27.76
N THR A 763 15.39 7.18 -27.61
CA THR A 763 16.14 5.97 -27.91
C THR A 763 16.40 5.19 -26.62
N TRP A 764 15.71 4.06 -26.48
CA TRP A 764 15.80 3.22 -25.28
C TRP A 764 16.81 2.09 -25.44
N ASN A 765 17.74 2.02 -24.50
CA ASN A 765 18.78 1.01 -24.45
C ASN A 765 18.45 0.00 -23.34
N GLN A 766 18.29 -1.26 -23.72
CA GLN A 766 18.05 -2.34 -22.76
C GLN A 766 19.33 -2.66 -21.97
N LEU A 767 19.20 -2.82 -20.64
CA LEU A 767 20.30 -3.17 -19.75
C LEU A 767 20.29 -4.68 -19.45
N GLY A 768 20.98 -5.46 -20.29
CA GLY A 768 21.07 -6.91 -20.16
C GLY A 768 19.75 -7.63 -20.46
N ASN A 769 19.59 -8.86 -19.95
CA ASN A 769 18.34 -9.63 -20.08
C ASN A 769 17.40 -9.32 -18.91
N ARG A 770 16.13 -9.74 -19.02
CA ARG A 770 15.19 -9.70 -17.90
C ARG A 770 15.76 -10.40 -16.65
N VAL A 771 15.55 -9.81 -15.48
CA VAL A 771 15.99 -10.32 -14.18
C VAL A 771 14.82 -10.85 -13.35
N GLY A 772 15.10 -11.77 -12.42
CA GLY A 772 14.11 -12.49 -11.66
C GLY A 772 14.38 -14.01 -11.63
N PRO A 773 13.38 -14.84 -11.25
CA PRO A 773 12.05 -14.42 -10.86
C PRO A 773 12.04 -13.82 -9.44
N GLN A 774 11.27 -12.75 -9.27
CA GLN A 774 10.81 -12.34 -7.97
C GLN A 774 9.54 -13.12 -7.62
N ALA A 775 9.43 -13.58 -6.37
CA ALA A 775 8.31 -14.39 -5.87
C ALA A 775 7.99 -14.03 -4.41
N LEU A 776 6.98 -14.67 -3.83
CA LEU A 776 6.65 -14.51 -2.41
C LEU A 776 7.83 -14.96 -1.54
N ASP A 777 8.31 -14.07 -0.67
CA ASP A 777 9.10 -14.46 0.48
C ASP A 777 8.22 -15.26 1.46
N GLY A 778 8.52 -16.55 1.61
CA GLY A 778 7.78 -17.46 2.51
C GLY A 778 7.91 -17.12 3.99
N ALA A 779 8.90 -16.31 4.40
CA ALA A 779 8.97 -15.76 5.76
C ALA A 779 8.00 -14.59 5.97
N LEU A 780 7.35 -14.13 4.88
CA LEU A 780 6.41 -13.02 4.85
C LEU A 780 7.03 -11.73 5.42
N SER A 781 8.34 -11.49 5.23
CA SER A 781 9.07 -10.42 5.90
C SER A 781 8.38 -9.06 5.77
N HIS A 782 7.93 -8.71 4.55
CA HIS A 782 7.19 -7.46 4.31
C HIS A 782 5.68 -7.67 4.21
N PHE A 783 5.23 -8.88 3.86
CA PHE A 783 3.83 -9.31 3.68
C PHE A 783 2.95 -8.41 2.78
N MET A 784 3.57 -7.73 1.83
CA MET A 784 2.96 -6.87 0.81
C MET A 784 3.22 -7.44 -0.59
N GLY A 785 2.44 -7.00 -1.58
CA GLY A 785 2.79 -7.12 -3.00
C GLY A 785 4.11 -6.41 -3.35
N HIS A 786 4.60 -6.63 -4.57
CA HIS A 786 5.68 -5.77 -5.09
C HIS A 786 5.13 -4.37 -5.37
N ARG A 787 5.98 -3.38 -5.16
CA ARG A 787 5.72 -1.97 -5.48
C ARG A 787 6.75 -1.45 -6.45
N VAL A 788 6.40 -0.38 -7.17
CA VAL A 788 7.38 0.41 -7.94
C VAL A 788 7.73 1.64 -7.12
N GLY A 789 9.02 1.82 -6.84
CA GLY A 789 9.51 2.88 -5.97
C GLY A 789 10.63 3.73 -6.58
N LEU A 790 10.58 5.03 -6.31
CA LEU A 790 11.65 6.00 -6.54
C LEU A 790 12.48 6.12 -5.26
N PHE A 791 13.80 6.06 -5.38
CA PHE A 791 14.67 6.07 -4.22
C PHE A 791 16.00 6.78 -4.50
N THR A 792 16.64 7.23 -3.42
CA THR A 792 18.03 7.64 -3.39
C THR A 792 18.64 7.28 -2.03
N TYR A 793 19.88 6.80 -2.01
CA TYR A 793 20.66 6.62 -0.79
C TYR A 793 22.13 6.98 -1.00
N ALA A 794 22.81 7.29 0.10
CA ALA A 794 24.25 7.59 0.12
C ALA A 794 25.04 6.52 0.88
N THR A 795 26.15 6.06 0.30
CA THR A 795 27.08 5.11 0.95
C THR A 795 28.31 5.77 1.57
N GLN A 796 28.53 7.07 1.34
CA GLN A 796 29.74 7.78 1.79
C GLN A 796 29.43 9.09 2.50
N GLU A 797 28.68 9.99 1.87
CA GLU A 797 28.40 11.33 2.41
C GLU A 797 26.96 11.77 2.14
N THR A 798 26.39 12.54 3.05
CA THR A 798 25.02 13.05 2.95
C THR A 798 24.93 14.35 2.12
N GLY A 799 23.71 14.76 1.81
CA GLY A 799 23.37 16.02 1.14
C GLY A 799 23.52 16.01 -0.38
N GLY A 800 23.86 14.87 -1.00
CA GLY A 800 23.60 14.66 -2.42
C GLY A 800 22.09 14.52 -2.67
N HIS A 801 21.63 14.89 -3.86
CA HIS A 801 20.21 14.83 -4.21
C HIS A 801 20.02 14.47 -5.68
N VAL A 802 18.80 14.04 -6.00
CA VAL A 802 18.29 13.86 -7.36
C VAL A 802 16.91 14.48 -7.47
N ASP A 803 16.59 14.98 -8.66
CA ASP A 803 15.26 15.50 -8.99
C ASP A 803 14.59 14.55 -9.99
N PHE A 804 13.41 14.05 -9.67
CA PHE A 804 12.58 13.23 -10.57
C PHE A 804 11.56 14.14 -11.27
N ASP A 805 11.53 14.09 -12.59
CA ASP A 805 10.65 14.93 -13.44
C ASP A 805 9.23 14.36 -13.56
N HIS A 806 9.12 13.03 -13.59
CA HIS A 806 7.84 12.35 -13.78
C HIS A 806 7.91 10.88 -13.38
N TYR A 807 6.75 10.27 -13.27
CA TYR A 807 6.51 8.85 -13.17
C TYR A 807 5.39 8.45 -14.15
N LEU A 808 5.71 7.73 -15.22
CA LEU A 808 4.76 7.40 -16.29
C LEU A 808 4.47 5.91 -16.33
N LEU A 809 3.19 5.55 -16.41
CA LEU A 809 2.70 4.18 -16.45
C LEU A 809 2.24 3.76 -17.84
N SER A 810 2.27 2.46 -18.11
CA SER A 810 1.58 1.84 -19.25
C SER A 810 1.27 0.37 -18.96
N LYS A 811 0.21 -0.17 -19.58
CA LYS A 811 -0.04 -1.62 -19.64
C LYS A 811 0.88 -2.32 -20.66
N VAL A 812 1.40 -1.56 -21.62
CA VAL A 812 2.26 -2.04 -22.72
C VAL A 812 3.73 -1.94 -22.34
N ARG A 813 4.46 -3.02 -22.56
CA ARG A 813 5.90 -3.10 -22.25
C ARG A 813 6.73 -2.88 -23.49
N THR A 814 7.83 -2.14 -23.36
CA THR A 814 8.80 -1.98 -24.45
C THR A 814 9.41 -3.33 -24.86
N ALA A 815 9.55 -4.25 -23.91
CA ALA A 815 10.02 -5.62 -24.13
C ALA A 815 9.15 -6.43 -25.13
N GLN A 816 7.90 -6.02 -25.35
CA GLN A 816 7.02 -6.67 -26.33
C GLN A 816 7.38 -6.30 -27.77
N ASN A 817 8.22 -5.27 -27.99
CA ASN A 817 8.64 -4.78 -29.30
C ASN A 817 7.43 -4.49 -30.22
N LEU A 818 6.38 -3.93 -29.62
CA LEU A 818 5.21 -3.42 -30.35
C LEU A 818 5.53 -2.01 -30.87
N PRO A 819 5.00 -1.62 -32.04
CA PRO A 819 4.99 -0.22 -32.46
C PRO A 819 4.29 0.65 -31.41
N LEU A 820 4.72 1.89 -31.26
CA LEU A 820 3.99 2.87 -30.47
C LEU A 820 2.62 3.11 -31.11
N ASP A 821 1.58 3.12 -30.29
CA ASP A 821 0.21 3.35 -30.72
C ASP A 821 -0.30 4.66 -30.13
N THR A 822 -0.75 5.57 -31.01
CA THR A 822 -1.28 6.89 -30.63
C THR A 822 -2.76 7.04 -30.91
N SER A 823 -3.45 5.97 -31.34
CA SER A 823 -4.87 6.04 -31.74
C SER A 823 -5.74 6.66 -30.66
N ASP A 824 -5.61 6.19 -29.42
CA ASP A 824 -6.47 6.58 -28.31
C ASP A 824 -6.20 8.04 -27.89
N LEU A 825 -4.92 8.44 -27.88
CA LEU A 825 -4.53 9.83 -27.65
C LEU A 825 -5.08 10.75 -28.74
N ASP A 826 -4.97 10.34 -30.00
CA ASP A 826 -5.50 11.09 -31.15
C ASP A 826 -7.03 11.22 -31.08
N ALA A 827 -7.73 10.15 -30.70
CA ALA A 827 -9.18 10.13 -30.53
C ALA A 827 -9.63 11.03 -29.37
N ALA A 828 -8.96 10.97 -28.21
CA ALA A 828 -9.26 11.82 -27.06
C ALA A 828 -9.05 13.31 -27.38
N ILE A 829 -7.95 13.67 -28.05
CA ILE A 829 -7.69 15.04 -28.49
C ILE A 829 -8.77 15.50 -29.48
N ALA A 830 -9.11 14.66 -30.47
CA ALA A 830 -10.12 15.00 -31.47
C ALA A 830 -11.51 15.19 -30.83
N HIS A 831 -11.88 14.34 -29.88
CA HIS A 831 -13.13 14.46 -29.13
C HIS A 831 -13.16 15.76 -28.32
N ALA A 832 -12.13 16.02 -27.52
CA ALA A 832 -12.02 17.23 -26.71
C ALA A 832 -12.10 18.53 -27.55
N GLN A 833 -11.47 18.54 -28.73
CA GLN A 833 -11.52 19.68 -29.66
C GLN A 833 -12.89 19.88 -30.32
N GLY A 834 -13.74 18.86 -30.31
CA GLY A 834 -15.11 18.90 -30.83
C GLY A 834 -16.16 19.40 -29.85
N LEU A 835 -15.80 19.59 -28.56
CA LEU A 835 -16.72 20.03 -27.52
C LEU A 835 -16.92 21.56 -27.52
N ASP A 836 -18.11 22.02 -27.09
CA ASP A 836 -18.41 23.44 -26.90
C ASP A 836 -18.32 23.81 -25.41
N ALA A 837 -17.63 24.92 -25.12
CA ALA A 837 -17.46 25.41 -23.76
C ALA A 837 -18.78 25.81 -23.10
N SER A 838 -19.81 26.17 -23.88
CA SER A 838 -21.12 26.56 -23.33
C SER A 838 -21.86 25.43 -22.64
N ASP A 839 -21.50 24.18 -22.92
CA ASP A 839 -22.22 23.00 -22.44
C ASP A 839 -21.77 22.57 -21.05
N TYR A 840 -20.77 23.24 -20.47
CA TYR A 840 -20.08 22.77 -19.27
C TYR A 840 -19.81 23.89 -18.25
N PRO A 841 -19.72 23.55 -16.95
CA PRO A 841 -19.23 24.46 -15.92
C PRO A 841 -17.81 24.95 -16.24
N ALA A 842 -17.54 26.22 -15.97
CA ALA A 842 -16.27 26.86 -16.31
C ALA A 842 -15.05 26.20 -15.65
N GLU A 843 -15.20 25.69 -14.43
CA GLU A 843 -14.14 25.00 -13.69
C GLU A 843 -13.79 23.65 -14.34
N SER A 844 -14.79 22.79 -14.56
CA SER A 844 -14.63 21.50 -15.24
C SER A 844 -14.06 21.67 -16.64
N TRP A 845 -14.53 22.69 -17.37
CA TRP A 845 -13.99 23.03 -18.68
C TRP A 845 -12.51 23.43 -18.61
N THR A 846 -12.12 24.23 -17.61
CA THR A 846 -10.73 24.67 -17.42
C THR A 846 -9.81 23.49 -17.09
N ALA A 847 -10.25 22.56 -16.23
CA ALA A 847 -9.51 21.34 -15.89
C ALA A 847 -9.26 20.48 -17.13
N MET A 848 -10.30 20.21 -17.93
CA MET A 848 -10.16 19.49 -19.19
C MET A 848 -9.22 20.22 -20.18
N GLN A 849 -9.33 21.54 -20.31
CA GLN A 849 -8.47 22.32 -21.20
C GLN A 849 -6.98 22.27 -20.81
N LYS A 850 -6.68 22.20 -19.50
CA LYS A 850 -5.30 22.03 -18.99
C LYS A 850 -4.72 20.72 -19.52
N GLU A 851 -5.44 19.61 -19.35
CA GLU A 851 -4.98 18.30 -19.79
C GLU A 851 -4.98 18.16 -21.31
N LEU A 852 -5.93 18.78 -22.02
CA LEU A 852 -5.92 18.86 -23.49
C LEU A 852 -4.66 19.57 -23.99
N THR A 853 -4.24 20.64 -23.32
CA THR A 853 -3.01 21.37 -23.68
C THR A 853 -1.77 20.50 -23.49
N LYS A 854 -1.69 19.73 -22.39
CA LYS A 854 -0.61 18.76 -22.16
C LYS A 854 -0.62 17.67 -23.23
N ALA A 855 -1.78 17.09 -23.53
CA ALA A 855 -1.96 16.05 -24.54
C ALA A 855 -1.56 16.50 -25.95
N VAL A 856 -2.02 17.68 -26.39
CA VAL A 856 -1.63 18.25 -27.70
C VAL A 856 -0.13 18.54 -27.76
N SER A 857 0.45 19.04 -26.67
CA SER A 857 1.89 19.32 -26.59
C SER A 857 2.72 18.04 -26.67
N ALA A 858 2.33 17.00 -25.93
CA ALA A 858 2.95 15.68 -26.00
C ALA A 858 2.83 15.09 -27.41
N ARG A 859 1.64 15.17 -28.01
CA ARG A 859 1.34 14.61 -29.33
C ARG A 859 2.09 15.30 -30.49
N ALA A 860 2.41 16.58 -30.34
CA ALA A 860 3.24 17.33 -31.27
C ALA A 860 4.73 16.94 -31.18
N GLY A 861 5.15 16.34 -30.07
CA GLY A 861 6.49 15.80 -29.85
C GLY A 861 6.75 14.44 -30.51
N GLN A 862 7.92 13.88 -30.21
CA GLN A 862 8.24 12.49 -30.54
C GLN A 862 8.14 11.65 -29.28
N PHE A 863 7.63 10.42 -29.42
CA PHE A 863 7.56 9.44 -28.35
C PHE A 863 8.67 8.39 -28.51
N GLY A 864 9.34 8.06 -27.41
CA GLY A 864 10.26 6.94 -27.30
C GLY A 864 9.65 5.70 -26.66
N SER A 865 8.53 5.84 -25.95
CA SER A 865 7.87 4.74 -25.23
C SER A 865 6.35 4.88 -25.25
N GLN A 866 5.66 3.78 -24.99
CA GLN A 866 4.20 3.80 -24.87
C GLN A 866 3.75 4.54 -23.59
N ASN A 867 4.56 4.55 -22.53
CA ASN A 867 4.30 5.33 -21.31
C ASN A 867 4.11 6.82 -21.60
N GLN A 868 4.93 7.37 -22.51
CA GLN A 868 4.84 8.78 -22.92
C GLN A 868 3.58 9.10 -23.73
N VAL A 869 2.89 8.08 -24.27
CA VAL A 869 1.62 8.22 -24.98
C VAL A 869 0.43 8.01 -24.03
N ASP A 870 0.47 6.92 -23.26
CA ASP A 870 -0.58 6.48 -22.35
C ASP A 870 -0.84 7.48 -21.22
N ALA A 871 0.22 8.13 -20.69
CA ALA A 871 0.07 9.06 -19.57
C ALA A 871 -0.79 10.29 -19.92
N PRO A 872 -0.49 11.08 -20.98
CA PRO A 872 -1.35 12.20 -21.37
C PRO A 872 -2.71 11.76 -21.91
N GLU A 873 -2.82 10.58 -22.54
CA GLU A 873 -4.11 10.03 -22.97
C GLU A 873 -5.02 9.80 -21.77
N ARG A 874 -4.56 9.07 -20.75
CA ARG A 874 -5.37 8.75 -19.58
C ARG A 874 -5.75 9.98 -18.77
N ALA A 875 -4.84 10.94 -18.62
CA ALA A 875 -5.14 12.20 -17.94
C ALA A 875 -6.27 12.96 -18.65
N LEU A 876 -6.19 13.09 -19.98
CA LEU A 876 -7.25 13.73 -20.78
C LEU A 876 -8.56 12.94 -20.74
N SER A 877 -8.52 11.62 -20.90
CA SER A 877 -9.71 10.75 -20.89
C SER A 877 -10.44 10.79 -19.55
N LEU A 878 -9.72 10.88 -18.41
CA LEU A 878 -10.34 11.07 -17.10
C LEU A 878 -11.08 12.41 -17.00
N GLU A 879 -10.45 13.51 -17.43
CA GLU A 879 -11.09 14.83 -17.42
C GLU A 879 -12.28 14.91 -18.39
N LEU A 880 -12.20 14.27 -19.55
CA LEU A 880 -13.33 14.17 -20.48
C LEU A 880 -14.50 13.38 -19.86
N ALA A 881 -14.22 12.29 -19.15
CA ALA A 881 -15.26 11.53 -18.47
C ALA A 881 -15.90 12.33 -17.31
N ARG A 882 -15.10 13.09 -16.53
CA ARG A 882 -15.59 14.05 -15.53
C ARG A 882 -16.47 15.13 -16.16
N LEU A 883 -16.06 15.63 -17.32
CA LEU A 883 -16.81 16.63 -18.07
C LEU A 883 -18.15 16.07 -18.56
N GLY A 884 -18.20 14.79 -18.95
CA GLY A 884 -19.43 14.09 -19.35
C GLY A 884 -20.52 14.09 -18.28
N VAL A 885 -20.17 13.78 -17.03
CA VAL A 885 -21.12 13.82 -15.90
C VAL A 885 -21.46 15.23 -15.43
N ALA A 886 -20.60 16.21 -15.73
CA ALA A 886 -20.78 17.62 -15.38
C ALA A 886 -21.52 18.43 -16.46
N LYS A 887 -21.97 17.77 -17.54
CA LYS A 887 -22.66 18.46 -18.65
C LYS A 887 -23.88 19.21 -18.12
N LEU A 888 -24.00 20.48 -18.50
CA LEU A 888 -25.16 21.28 -18.15
C LEU A 888 -26.39 20.70 -18.87
N ASP A 889 -27.49 20.57 -18.14
CA ASP A 889 -28.76 20.20 -18.73
C ASP A 889 -29.09 21.20 -19.85
N GLU A 890 -29.52 20.67 -21.00
CA GLU A 890 -30.11 21.54 -22.01
C GLU A 890 -31.34 22.23 -21.40
N PRO A 891 -31.47 23.56 -21.55
CA PRO A 891 -32.68 24.25 -21.11
C PRO A 891 -33.91 23.56 -21.70
N SER A 892 -34.74 22.99 -20.83
CA SER A 892 -35.96 22.28 -21.23
C SER A 892 -37.19 22.94 -20.59
N LEU A 893 -38.38 22.60 -21.08
CA LEU A 893 -39.64 23.08 -20.50
C LEU A 893 -40.48 21.88 -20.07
N ALA A 894 -40.83 21.83 -18.79
CA ALA A 894 -41.64 20.76 -18.23
C ALA A 894 -43.11 20.90 -18.67
N VAL A 895 -43.45 20.30 -19.82
CA VAL A 895 -44.80 20.36 -20.39
C VAL A 895 -45.29 18.97 -20.79
N THR A 896 -46.40 18.53 -20.21
CA THR A 896 -47.05 17.26 -20.56
C THR A 896 -48.23 17.48 -21.50
N MET A 897 -48.40 16.59 -22.48
CA MET A 897 -49.51 16.63 -23.43
C MET A 897 -50.23 15.29 -23.50
N SER A 898 -51.56 15.34 -23.51
CA SER A 898 -52.42 14.17 -23.73
C SER A 898 -53.44 14.47 -24.83
N THR A 899 -53.61 13.52 -25.76
CA THR A 899 -54.59 13.62 -26.84
C THR A 899 -55.64 12.52 -26.71
N THR A 900 -56.92 12.89 -26.76
CA THR A 900 -58.04 11.95 -26.74
C THR A 900 -58.99 12.19 -27.90
N THR A 901 -59.65 11.14 -28.37
CA THR A 901 -60.67 11.24 -29.42
C THR A 901 -62.08 11.04 -28.85
N ARG A 902 -63.04 11.86 -29.29
CA ARG A 902 -64.47 11.73 -28.91
C ARG A 902 -65.40 12.02 -30.07
N CYS A 903 -66.64 11.53 -29.96
CA CYS A 903 -67.69 11.77 -30.96
C CYS A 903 -68.58 12.93 -30.57
N VAL A 904 -68.71 13.93 -31.44
CA VAL A 904 -69.60 15.07 -31.28
C VAL A 904 -70.42 15.22 -32.57
N ALA A 905 -71.75 15.09 -32.46
CA ALA A 905 -72.67 15.17 -33.61
C ALA A 905 -72.28 14.26 -34.81
N GLY A 906 -71.90 13.02 -34.55
CA GLY A 906 -71.53 12.03 -35.58
C GLY A 906 -70.14 12.24 -36.21
N LYS A 907 -69.34 13.18 -35.70
CA LYS A 907 -67.97 13.46 -36.18
C LYS A 907 -66.95 13.25 -35.06
N VAL A 908 -65.74 12.83 -35.43
CA VAL A 908 -64.64 12.73 -34.47
C VAL A 908 -64.11 14.13 -34.15
N VAL A 909 -63.76 14.35 -32.89
CA VAL A 909 -63.07 15.53 -32.38
C VAL A 909 -61.84 15.04 -31.61
N LEU A 910 -60.68 15.59 -31.91
CA LEU A 910 -59.46 15.40 -31.12
C LEU A 910 -59.45 16.46 -30.01
N ALA A 911 -59.33 16.05 -28.76
CA ALA A 911 -59.16 16.93 -27.62
C ALA A 911 -57.73 16.78 -27.11
N VAL A 912 -56.94 17.84 -27.28
CA VAL A 912 -55.54 17.94 -26.83
C VAL A 912 -55.53 18.74 -25.54
N GLN A 913 -54.98 18.18 -24.48
CA GLN A 913 -54.76 18.85 -23.21
C GLN A 913 -53.25 18.96 -22.98
N VAL A 914 -52.81 20.18 -22.71
CA VAL A 914 -51.42 20.51 -22.39
C VAL A 914 -51.37 21.04 -20.97
N LYS A 915 -50.43 20.55 -20.16
CA LYS A 915 -50.19 21.01 -18.79
C LYS A 915 -48.76 21.55 -18.71
N ASN A 916 -48.64 22.80 -18.30
CA ASN A 916 -47.37 23.40 -17.96
C ASN A 916 -47.04 23.04 -16.51
N GLU A 917 -46.01 22.24 -16.33
CA GLU A 917 -45.47 21.82 -15.03
C GLU A 917 -44.24 22.65 -14.65
N ASP A 918 -43.80 23.53 -15.54
CA ASP A 918 -42.71 24.47 -15.34
C ASP A 918 -43.10 25.66 -14.45
N GLU A 919 -42.10 26.35 -13.91
CA GLU A 919 -42.25 27.55 -13.09
C GLU A 919 -42.42 28.82 -13.92
N VAL A 920 -42.03 28.80 -15.20
CA VAL A 920 -42.24 29.90 -16.15
C VAL A 920 -43.50 29.70 -17.00
N PRO A 921 -44.19 30.78 -17.41
CA PRO A 921 -45.29 30.66 -18.38
C PRO A 921 -44.77 30.23 -19.76
N VAL A 922 -45.46 29.28 -20.40
CA VAL A 922 -45.09 28.75 -21.71
C VAL A 922 -46.09 29.16 -22.81
N SER A 923 -45.61 29.28 -24.05
CA SER A 923 -46.40 29.39 -25.26
C SER A 923 -46.35 28.07 -26.03
N VAL A 924 -47.49 27.44 -26.22
CA VAL A 924 -47.61 26.11 -26.85
C VAL A 924 -48.32 26.23 -28.18
N GLU A 925 -47.64 25.92 -29.28
CA GLU A 925 -48.23 25.75 -30.61
C GLU A 925 -48.53 24.28 -30.86
N ILE A 926 -49.80 23.89 -30.77
CA ILE A 926 -50.28 22.54 -31.06
C ILE A 926 -50.56 22.42 -32.55
N GLU A 927 -49.94 21.43 -33.21
CA GLU A 927 -50.14 21.12 -34.62
C GLU A 927 -50.78 19.74 -34.78
N THR A 928 -51.87 19.69 -35.55
CA THR A 928 -52.56 18.45 -35.93
C THR A 928 -52.86 18.48 -37.44
N ASP A 929 -53.14 17.33 -38.04
CA ASP A 929 -53.65 17.22 -39.41
C ASP A 929 -54.94 18.03 -39.66
N PHE A 930 -55.64 18.42 -38.59
CA PHE A 930 -56.93 19.10 -38.63
C PHE A 930 -56.85 20.59 -38.30
N GLY A 931 -55.65 21.11 -38.03
CA GLY A 931 -55.38 22.52 -37.78
C GLY A 931 -54.30 22.77 -36.72
N LYS A 932 -53.92 24.04 -36.57
CA LYS A 932 -52.98 24.52 -35.56
C LYS A 932 -53.63 25.41 -34.52
N LYS A 933 -53.11 25.40 -33.29
CA LYS A 933 -53.55 26.31 -32.23
C LYS A 933 -52.40 26.68 -31.31
N THR A 934 -52.16 27.98 -31.16
CA THR A 934 -51.28 28.52 -30.11
C THR A 934 -52.07 28.85 -28.85
N VAL A 935 -51.57 28.43 -27.68
CA VAL A 935 -52.11 28.75 -26.34
C VAL A 935 -50.99 29.15 -25.41
N ALA A 936 -51.20 30.20 -24.62
CA ALA A 936 -50.33 30.50 -23.47
C ALA A 936 -50.82 29.72 -22.26
N VAL A 937 -49.91 29.05 -21.55
CA VAL A 937 -50.20 28.24 -20.36
C VAL A 937 -49.33 28.72 -19.21
N ALA A 938 -49.95 29.32 -18.20
CA ALA A 938 -49.23 29.76 -17.01
C ALA A 938 -48.65 28.58 -16.22
N ALA A 939 -47.62 28.85 -15.42
CA ALA A 939 -46.97 27.88 -14.54
C ALA A 939 -47.98 27.08 -13.70
N GLY A 940 -47.81 25.76 -13.67
CA GLY A 940 -48.69 24.81 -12.97
C GLY A 940 -50.13 24.74 -13.49
N LYS A 941 -50.45 25.29 -14.68
CA LYS A 941 -51.80 25.28 -15.27
C LYS A 941 -51.89 24.33 -16.46
N ALA A 942 -53.12 23.96 -16.79
CA ALA A 942 -53.43 23.19 -17.99
C ALA A 942 -54.38 23.98 -18.92
N SER A 943 -54.23 23.76 -20.21
CA SER A 943 -55.09 24.28 -21.27
C SER A 943 -55.54 23.12 -22.16
N ALA A 944 -56.79 23.14 -22.61
CA ALA A 944 -57.33 22.12 -23.49
C ALA A 944 -57.93 22.76 -24.74
N HIS A 945 -57.64 22.17 -25.90
CA HIS A 945 -58.21 22.58 -27.17
C HIS A 945 -58.78 21.40 -27.94
N ALA A 946 -59.90 21.62 -28.63
CA ALA A 946 -60.59 20.61 -29.40
C ALA A 946 -60.52 20.92 -30.89
N PHE A 947 -59.91 20.02 -31.67
CA PHE A 947 -59.82 20.08 -33.12
C PHE A 947 -60.95 19.25 -33.74
N THR A 948 -61.79 19.90 -34.55
CA THR A 948 -62.88 19.20 -35.26
C THR A 948 -62.34 18.59 -36.55
N THR A 949 -62.38 17.26 -36.67
CA THR A 949 -61.82 16.57 -37.84
C THR A 949 -62.72 16.64 -39.07
N ARG A 950 -64.02 16.92 -38.86
CA ARG A 950 -65.11 16.86 -39.87
C ARG A 950 -65.30 15.47 -40.49
N ALA A 951 -64.56 14.46 -40.02
CA ALA A 951 -64.63 13.08 -40.46
C ALA A 951 -65.50 12.25 -39.51
N VAL A 952 -66.14 11.21 -40.06
CA VAL A 952 -66.86 10.19 -39.27
C VAL A 952 -65.90 9.16 -38.67
N SER A 953 -64.66 9.11 -39.16
CA SER A 953 -63.61 8.21 -38.68
C SER A 953 -62.25 8.87 -38.86
N VAL A 954 -61.34 8.65 -37.91
CA VAL A 954 -59.91 8.99 -38.01
C VAL A 954 -59.06 7.78 -37.62
N PRO A 955 -57.94 7.51 -38.32
CA PRO A 955 -56.97 6.50 -37.91
C PRO A 955 -56.21 6.93 -36.65
N ALA A 956 -55.41 6.03 -36.08
CA ALA A 956 -54.45 6.38 -35.04
C ALA A 956 -53.44 7.40 -35.60
N GLY A 957 -52.89 8.26 -34.75
CA GLY A 957 -51.85 9.20 -35.14
C GLY A 957 -51.29 9.94 -33.93
N ASP A 958 -50.44 10.92 -34.19
CA ASP A 958 -49.75 11.71 -33.19
C ASP A 958 -50.09 13.19 -33.34
N VAL A 959 -50.10 13.91 -32.22
CA VAL A 959 -50.14 15.36 -32.18
C VAL A 959 -48.78 15.84 -31.71
N THR A 960 -48.18 16.80 -32.42
CA THR A 960 -46.93 17.46 -32.01
C THR A 960 -47.26 18.88 -31.54
N ALA A 961 -46.62 19.31 -30.47
CA ALA A 961 -46.72 20.67 -29.97
C ALA A 961 -45.33 21.28 -29.76
N THR A 962 -45.09 22.47 -30.31
CA THR A 962 -43.88 23.25 -30.04
C THR A 962 -44.14 24.19 -28.87
N VAL A 963 -43.42 23.99 -27.78
CA VAL A 963 -43.49 24.75 -26.54
C VAL A 963 -42.32 25.72 -26.50
N SER A 964 -42.56 26.99 -26.18
CA SER A 964 -41.52 28.00 -26.03
C SER A 964 -41.72 28.86 -24.80
N ALA A 965 -40.63 29.28 -24.17
CA ALA A 965 -40.65 30.22 -23.04
C ALA A 965 -39.33 30.99 -22.97
N THR A 966 -39.23 31.90 -22.01
CA THR A 966 -37.96 32.53 -21.64
C THR A 966 -37.60 32.06 -20.23
N VAL A 967 -36.51 31.31 -20.11
CA VAL A 967 -35.98 30.81 -18.82
C VAL A 967 -34.71 31.59 -18.55
N ASP A 968 -34.63 32.26 -17.39
CA ASP A 968 -33.48 33.07 -16.97
C ASP A 968 -32.97 34.10 -18.01
N GLY A 969 -33.87 34.61 -18.85
CA GLY A 969 -33.56 35.61 -19.88
C GLY A 969 -33.27 35.04 -21.27
N GLU A 970 -33.14 33.72 -21.40
CA GLU A 970 -32.86 33.04 -22.66
C GLU A 970 -34.10 32.35 -23.25
N PRO A 971 -34.32 32.40 -24.57
CA PRO A 971 -35.44 31.72 -25.22
C PRO A 971 -35.21 30.21 -25.30
N VAL A 972 -36.12 29.43 -24.74
CA VAL A 972 -36.12 27.96 -24.77
C VAL A 972 -37.26 27.47 -25.65
N THR A 973 -37.02 26.43 -26.45
CA THR A 973 -38.06 25.78 -27.28
C THR A 973 -37.91 24.26 -27.27
N VAL A 974 -38.99 23.54 -26.96
CA VAL A 974 -39.04 22.06 -26.96
C VAL A 974 -40.25 21.55 -27.76
N ASN A 975 -40.18 20.31 -28.26
CA ASN A 975 -41.30 19.65 -28.93
C ASN A 975 -41.86 18.54 -28.05
N VAL A 976 -43.19 18.48 -27.90
CA VAL A 976 -43.91 17.47 -27.12
C VAL A 976 -44.86 16.74 -28.05
N GLU A 977 -44.83 15.40 -28.03
CA GLU A 977 -45.72 14.57 -28.85
C GLU A 977 -46.71 13.79 -27.98
N SER A 978 -47.91 13.56 -28.52
CA SER A 978 -48.95 12.80 -27.82
C SER A 978 -49.78 11.96 -28.80
N PRO A 979 -49.72 10.61 -28.70
CA PRO A 979 -50.48 9.72 -29.57
C PRO A 979 -51.98 9.76 -29.26
N TYR A 980 -52.78 9.39 -30.26
CA TYR A 980 -54.20 9.12 -30.11
C TYR A 980 -54.65 7.89 -30.91
N GLU A 981 -55.59 7.15 -30.32
CA GLU A 981 -56.15 5.92 -30.88
C GLU A 981 -57.17 6.19 -32.02
N PRO A 982 -57.35 5.25 -32.97
CA PRO A 982 -58.32 5.40 -34.04
C PRO A 982 -59.74 5.47 -33.49
N ARG A 983 -60.59 6.29 -34.10
CA ARG A 983 -61.98 6.49 -33.64
C ARG A 983 -62.93 6.57 -34.80
N SER A 984 -64.07 5.88 -34.69
CA SER A 984 -65.21 6.02 -35.61
C SER A 984 -66.47 6.43 -34.84
N CYS A 985 -67.25 7.34 -35.41
CA CYS A 985 -68.49 7.86 -34.83
C CYS A 985 -69.67 7.43 -35.71
N SER A 986 -70.65 6.78 -35.08
CA SER A 986 -71.90 6.32 -35.69
C SER A 986 -72.91 7.44 -35.86
#